data_AF-A0A094D387-F1
#
_entry.id   AF-A0A094D387-F1
#
_cell.length_a   1.000
_cell.length_b   1.000
_cell.length_c   1.000
_cell.angle_alpha   90.00
_cell.angle_beta   90.00
_cell.angle_gamma   90.00
#
_symmetry.space_group_name_H-M   'P 1'
#
loop_
_entity.id
_entity.type
_entity.pdbx_description
1 polymer ?
#
loop_
_entity_poly.entity_id
_entity_poly.type
_entity_poly.pdbx_seq_one_letter_code
_entity_poly.pdbx_strand_id
1 'polypeptide(L)'
;MNHSYFAENICQAGQTNDRLNTDENKLNVTCYIDTGIDGNTDRISIYSAAGGYDKMHLFEQDQHSFLFHLHTSLRQYSFSSINMKITTALAGLLATAFAAPVTESALVERSSVNYVQNYNGNLGAFSYNEGAGTYSMYWQDGVNNDFVVGLGWSTGSARSISYSSTYSASGSGSYLAVYGWINSPQAEYYIVESYGSFNPCSSATNLGTVSSDGSTYTVCTDTRTNQPSITGTSTFTQYFSVRQNQRTSGTVTTSNHFNFWAQHGFGNSNFNYQVVAVEAWSGKGSASVTISSVYVDMASYPLSSSSATATGVELLQNDLDDHSNSNEGFSLSPTDGGKDAWLCLFACFILEALIWGFPSCYGVFQEYYSTSEEFAGSSNIAVVGACAMGIMYIDISIWFAVLKYFPNFRKWATPAGLAIVCLALALGSFSTNVGHLIITQGIIYALGGGLAWTPVLFYVEEWWVRRRGFAYGVTMAGLGLSGAILPVTLEWLLHSYGFRTTLRVCALSFVALNLPVLFFFRPRLPLSQTTQSRSFNMSFWTCSNFLILQSANIIQSLGYFIPGIYLPSFARSIGASSIESTATVVLINGAAFFGCLCMGMAVDKYHVVNCLLVSAIGSATGVVLLWGFSSSLGTLYTFCLIYGVFAGCQSSAWSAVVRDTIEKRRGADSGMVWACLSAGRGVGNLCSGPLSEALLHSGNWNAVLAYGSGYGALIAFTGATALLSGWGYAAKRIGWL
;
A
#
# COMPACT_ATOMS: atom_id res chain seq x y z
N MET A 1 42.78 22.86 -10.66
CA MET A 1 41.80 23.78 -11.28
C MET A 1 40.41 23.30 -10.93
N ASN A 2 39.76 23.97 -9.96
CA ASN A 2 38.30 24.07 -9.72
C ASN A 2 37.99 24.56 -8.28
N HIS A 3 38.74 25.56 -7.79
CA HIS A 3 38.37 26.30 -6.57
C HIS A 3 38.21 27.82 -6.82
N SER A 4 38.64 28.31 -7.98
CA SER A 4 38.51 29.72 -8.39
C SER A 4 37.12 30.09 -8.94
N TYR A 5 36.32 29.13 -9.42
CA TYR A 5 34.98 29.37 -9.96
C TYR A 5 33.89 29.58 -8.88
N PHE A 6 34.16 29.18 -7.63
CA PHE A 6 33.19 29.28 -6.53
C PHE A 6 33.28 30.62 -5.78
N ALA A 7 34.44 31.28 -5.83
CA ALA A 7 34.68 32.55 -5.15
C ALA A 7 34.12 33.77 -5.93
N GLU A 8 34.11 33.75 -7.27
CA GLU A 8 33.55 34.83 -8.10
C GLU A 8 32.01 34.92 -8.00
N ASN A 9 31.31 33.78 -7.89
CA ASN A 9 29.85 33.75 -7.85
C ASN A 9 29.24 34.30 -6.55
N ILE A 10 29.97 34.22 -5.43
CA ILE A 10 29.50 34.75 -4.14
C ILE A 10 29.58 36.29 -4.11
N CYS A 11 30.59 36.87 -4.77
CA CYS A 11 30.70 38.34 -4.89
C CYS A 11 29.69 38.94 -5.88
N GLN A 12 29.28 38.23 -6.94
CA GLN A 12 28.27 38.73 -7.89
C GLN A 12 26.82 38.66 -7.35
N ALA A 13 26.51 37.72 -6.45
CA ALA A 13 25.18 37.62 -5.85
C ALA A 13 24.84 38.76 -4.87
N GLY A 14 25.85 39.54 -4.43
CA GLY A 14 25.67 40.70 -3.56
C GLY A 14 25.29 42.01 -4.26
N GLN A 15 25.27 42.06 -5.60
CA GLN A 15 25.01 43.31 -6.36
C GLN A 15 23.62 43.42 -7.00
N THR A 16 22.75 42.42 -6.91
CA THR A 16 21.38 42.50 -7.46
C THR A 16 20.36 42.73 -6.36
N ASN A 17 20.42 43.92 -5.77
CA ASN A 17 19.38 44.46 -4.91
C ASN A 17 18.55 45.46 -5.73
N ASP A 18 17.50 45.01 -6.41
CA ASP A 18 16.49 45.92 -6.97
C ASP A 18 15.57 46.38 -5.83
N ARG A 19 15.98 47.51 -5.26
CA ARG A 19 15.18 48.62 -4.74
C ARG A 19 14.00 48.30 -3.81
N LEU A 20 14.34 48.39 -2.52
CA LEU A 20 13.52 48.92 -1.44
C LEU A 20 12.85 50.28 -1.78
N ASN A 21 11.66 50.48 -1.21
CA ASN A 21 11.31 51.70 -0.46
C ASN A 21 10.46 51.17 0.72
N THR A 22 10.84 51.28 1.99
CA THR A 22 11.35 52.46 2.71
C THR A 22 12.17 52.07 3.97
N ASP A 23 13.30 52.77 4.18
CA ASP A 23 14.00 53.24 5.41
C ASP A 23 14.28 52.24 6.57
N GLU A 24 15.48 52.10 7.18
CA GLU A 24 16.63 52.99 7.43
C GLU A 24 17.88 52.16 7.92
N ASN A 25 19.09 52.72 7.76
CA ASN A 25 20.43 52.33 8.29
C ASN A 25 21.30 51.26 7.58
N LYS A 26 22.40 51.76 6.96
CA LYS A 26 23.46 51.03 6.22
C LYS A 26 24.66 50.68 7.11
N LEU A 27 25.18 49.45 6.97
CA LEU A 27 26.53 49.03 7.39
C LEU A 27 27.33 48.66 6.12
N ASN A 28 28.41 49.38 5.83
CA ASN A 28 29.31 49.07 4.71
C ASN A 28 30.42 48.12 5.20
N VAL A 29 30.56 46.96 4.57
CA VAL A 29 31.68 46.02 4.78
C VAL A 29 32.55 46.03 3.53
N THR A 30 33.84 46.31 3.67
CA THR A 30 34.83 46.28 2.57
C THR A 30 35.78 45.11 2.80
N CYS A 31 35.82 44.15 1.87
CA CYS A 31 36.74 43.01 1.93
C CYS A 31 38.04 43.32 1.18
N TYR A 32 39.19 43.00 1.80
CA TYR A 32 40.50 42.94 1.13
C TYR A 32 41.03 41.50 1.20
N ILE A 33 41.68 41.06 0.12
CA ILE A 33 42.41 39.78 0.04
C ILE A 33 43.90 40.14 0.09
N ASP A 34 44.62 39.68 1.11
CA ASP A 34 46.07 39.87 1.22
C ASP A 34 46.76 38.51 1.00
N THR A 35 47.61 38.42 -0.03
CA THR A 35 48.37 37.21 -0.37
C THR A 35 49.79 37.35 0.17
N GLY A 36 50.02 36.80 1.37
CA GLY A 36 51.35 36.73 1.97
C GLY A 36 52.22 35.64 1.34
N ILE A 37 53.47 36.00 1.03
CA ILE A 37 54.50 35.13 0.46
C ILE A 37 55.02 34.20 1.55
N ASP A 38 54.50 32.98 1.60
CA ASP A 38 55.23 31.74 1.87
C ASP A 38 54.26 30.56 1.68
N GLY A 39 54.53 29.74 0.67
CA GLY A 39 53.61 28.74 0.16
C GLY A 39 53.34 27.59 1.12
N ASN A 40 52.31 27.72 1.96
CA ASN A 40 51.36 26.68 2.36
C ASN A 40 50.45 27.17 3.49
N THR A 41 49.46 28.02 3.20
CA THR A 41 48.14 28.09 3.88
C THR A 41 47.35 29.29 3.35
N ASP A 42 46.18 29.07 2.74
CA ASP A 42 45.22 30.14 2.45
C ASP A 42 44.48 30.52 3.75
N ARG A 43 44.69 31.73 4.27
CA ARG A 43 43.91 32.31 5.37
C ARG A 43 43.07 33.47 4.84
N ILE A 44 41.76 33.40 5.06
CA ILE A 44 40.83 34.51 4.81
C ILE A 44 40.64 35.26 6.14
N SER A 45 41.04 36.53 6.20
CA SER A 45 40.86 37.39 7.39
C SER A 45 39.88 38.52 7.07
N ILE A 46 38.82 38.64 7.87
CA ILE A 46 37.83 39.74 7.77
C ILE A 46 38.14 40.73 8.89
N TYR A 47 38.40 41.99 8.55
CA TYR A 47 38.58 43.07 9.53
C TYR A 47 37.31 43.91 9.63
N SER A 48 36.88 44.19 10.86
CA SER A 48 35.96 45.28 11.17
C SER A 48 36.77 46.47 11.64
N ALA A 49 36.63 47.63 10.99
CA ALA A 49 37.33 48.84 11.42
C ALA A 49 36.57 49.50 12.59
N ALA A 50 36.97 49.19 13.82
CA ALA A 50 36.79 50.04 14.99
C ALA A 50 38.01 49.86 15.90
N GLY A 51 38.69 50.96 16.23
CA GLY A 51 40.09 50.99 16.64
C GLY A 51 40.41 50.53 18.07
N GLY A 52 41.72 50.34 18.30
CA GLY A 52 42.32 50.16 19.64
C GLY A 52 43.27 48.97 19.70
N TYR A 53 44.56 49.24 19.87
CA TYR A 53 45.64 48.28 20.04
C TYR A 53 45.48 47.46 21.33
N ASP A 54 45.57 46.13 21.27
CA ASP A 54 46.40 45.34 22.19
C ASP A 54 46.54 43.87 21.74
N LYS A 55 47.77 43.36 21.81
CA LYS A 55 48.14 41.96 21.56
C LYS A 55 47.77 41.11 22.78
N MET A 56 47.06 40.00 22.60
CA MET A 56 47.06 38.92 23.60
C MET A 56 47.16 37.54 22.95
N HIS A 57 48.06 36.74 23.51
CA HIS A 57 48.50 35.42 23.05
C HIS A 57 47.39 34.34 23.12
N LEU A 58 47.41 33.43 22.15
CA LEU A 58 46.67 32.18 22.12
C LEU A 58 47.25 31.16 23.11
N PHE A 59 46.39 30.56 23.95
CA PHE A 59 46.51 29.16 24.40
C PHE A 59 45.10 28.58 24.62
N GLU A 60 44.85 27.46 23.94
CA GLU A 60 44.13 26.24 24.36
C GLU A 60 42.87 26.32 25.25
N GLN A 61 41.80 25.63 24.78
CA GLN A 61 40.76 24.92 25.57
C GLN A 61 39.28 25.39 25.43
N ASP A 62 38.44 24.39 25.09
CA ASP A 62 36.99 24.20 25.21
C ASP A 62 35.92 24.87 24.30
N GLN A 63 35.24 23.99 23.56
CA GLN A 63 34.08 24.15 22.66
C GLN A 63 32.75 24.50 23.38
N HIS A 64 32.74 25.44 24.34
CA HIS A 64 31.51 25.80 25.07
C HIS A 64 30.99 27.24 24.88
N SER A 65 31.64 28.09 24.07
CA SER A 65 31.25 29.52 23.97
C SER A 65 30.71 30.00 22.62
N PHE A 66 30.37 29.11 21.67
CA PHE A 66 29.73 29.53 20.41
C PHE A 66 28.19 29.57 20.48
N LEU A 67 27.59 28.89 21.46
CA LEU A 67 26.13 28.88 21.68
C LEU A 67 25.61 30.08 22.50
N PHE A 68 26.50 30.86 23.12
CA PHE A 68 26.09 31.97 23.99
C PHE A 68 25.88 33.31 23.23
N HIS A 69 26.51 33.49 22.07
CA HIS A 69 26.41 34.73 21.29
C HIS A 69 25.27 34.76 20.24
N LEU A 70 24.65 33.61 19.93
CA LEU A 70 23.38 33.62 19.18
C LEU A 70 22.17 33.97 20.07
N HIS A 71 22.36 33.92 21.41
CA HIS A 71 21.29 34.04 22.40
C HIS A 71 20.95 35.50 22.77
N THR A 72 21.71 36.49 22.28
CA THR A 72 21.55 37.90 22.66
C THR A 72 20.93 38.80 21.59
N SER A 73 20.74 38.33 20.35
CA SER A 73 20.15 39.15 19.25
C SER A 73 18.68 38.85 18.92
N LEU A 74 18.03 37.89 19.60
CA LEU A 74 16.59 37.62 19.45
C LEU A 74 15.73 38.17 20.59
N ARG A 75 16.27 39.09 21.40
CA ARG A 75 15.58 39.66 22.57
C ARG A 75 14.69 40.88 22.28
N GLN A 76 14.39 41.19 21.02
CA GLN A 76 13.68 42.43 20.69
C GLN A 76 12.68 42.36 19.53
N TYR A 77 11.96 41.24 19.38
CA TYR A 77 10.74 41.22 18.56
C TYR A 77 9.53 40.77 19.38
N SER A 78 8.57 41.68 19.49
CA SER A 78 7.30 41.57 20.20
C SER A 78 6.50 40.32 19.79
N PHE A 79 6.23 39.46 20.77
CA PHE A 79 5.39 38.27 20.67
C PHE A 79 3.90 38.67 20.64
N SER A 80 3.32 38.80 19.46
CA SER A 80 1.85 38.75 19.31
C SER A 80 1.35 38.34 17.91
N SER A 81 2.19 38.31 16.89
CA SER A 81 1.76 38.14 15.49
C SER A 81 2.22 36.85 14.79
N ILE A 82 2.91 35.93 15.50
CA ILE A 82 3.45 34.68 14.91
C ILE A 82 2.49 33.47 15.09
N ASN A 83 1.56 33.50 16.05
CA ASN A 83 0.64 32.39 16.32
C ASN A 83 -0.54 32.25 15.34
N MET A 84 -0.65 33.09 14.30
CA MET A 84 -1.80 33.07 13.38
C MET A 84 -1.47 32.83 11.90
N LYS A 85 -0.18 32.80 11.52
CA LYS A 85 0.25 32.61 10.12
C LYS A 85 0.79 31.21 9.80
N ILE A 86 1.17 30.44 10.81
CA ILE A 86 1.62 29.05 10.62
C ILE A 86 0.42 28.08 10.54
N THR A 87 -0.70 28.41 11.19
CA THR A 87 -1.96 27.63 11.14
C THR A 87 -2.65 27.72 9.78
N THR A 88 -2.51 28.82 9.06
CA THR A 88 -3.10 29.03 7.72
C THR A 88 -2.28 28.43 6.59
N ALA A 89 -0.95 28.35 6.71
CA ALA A 89 -0.08 27.69 5.73
C ALA A 89 -0.23 26.15 5.75
N LEU A 90 -0.47 25.55 6.94
CA LEU A 90 -0.71 24.11 7.06
C LEU A 90 -2.14 23.70 6.66
N ALA A 91 -3.14 24.56 6.92
CA ALA A 91 -4.49 24.37 6.40
C ALA A 91 -4.55 24.48 4.86
N GLY A 92 -3.68 25.29 4.26
CA GLY A 92 -3.52 25.40 2.80
C GLY A 92 -3.06 24.09 2.14
N LEU A 93 -2.19 23.31 2.80
CA LEU A 93 -1.78 21.99 2.32
C LEU A 93 -2.87 20.91 2.44
N LEU A 94 -3.80 21.07 3.39
CA LEU A 94 -4.96 20.19 3.54
C LEU A 94 -6.10 20.54 2.56
N ALA A 95 -6.23 21.81 2.15
CA ALA A 95 -7.29 22.27 1.24
C ALA A 95 -6.99 22.00 -0.25
N THR A 96 -5.72 21.97 -0.67
CA THR A 96 -5.36 21.66 -2.07
C THR A 96 -5.52 20.19 -2.45
N ALA A 97 -5.82 19.31 -1.49
CA ALA A 97 -6.14 17.90 -1.75
C ALA A 97 -7.61 17.66 -2.15
N PHE A 98 -8.50 18.67 -2.02
CA PHE A 98 -9.95 18.51 -2.25
C PHE A 98 -10.52 19.30 -3.43
N ALA A 99 -9.70 19.94 -4.26
CA ALA A 99 -10.20 20.72 -5.40
C ALA A 99 -9.39 20.48 -6.67
N ALA A 100 -9.63 19.33 -7.30
CA ALA A 100 -9.53 19.22 -8.76
C ALA A 100 -10.55 18.15 -9.21
N PRO A 101 -11.58 18.51 -10.00
CA PRO A 101 -12.32 17.52 -10.76
C PRO A 101 -11.38 17.05 -11.87
N VAL A 102 -10.53 16.07 -11.56
CA VAL A 102 -9.75 15.39 -12.59
C VAL A 102 -10.72 14.43 -13.26
N THR A 103 -11.14 14.79 -14.47
CA THR A 103 -11.76 13.90 -15.44
C THR A 103 -11.11 12.52 -15.36
N GLU A 104 -11.91 11.50 -15.02
CA GLU A 104 -11.50 10.11 -14.99
C GLU A 104 -10.81 9.74 -16.31
N SER A 105 -9.48 9.71 -16.31
CA SER A 105 -8.78 8.81 -17.21
C SER A 105 -8.97 7.42 -16.62
N ALA A 106 -9.94 6.67 -17.16
CA ALA A 106 -10.23 5.30 -16.78
C ALA A 106 -8.92 4.51 -16.70
N LEU A 107 -8.48 4.19 -15.47
CA LEU A 107 -7.29 3.37 -15.28
C LEU A 107 -7.68 1.92 -15.56
N VAL A 108 -7.13 1.40 -16.63
CA VAL A 108 -7.58 0.17 -17.25
C VAL A 108 -6.97 -1.08 -16.59
N GLU A 109 -7.79 -2.14 -16.43
CA GLU A 109 -7.45 -3.45 -15.85
C GLU A 109 -6.35 -4.19 -16.64
N ARG A 110 -5.31 -4.66 -15.93
CA ARG A 110 -4.25 -5.52 -16.48
C ARG A 110 -4.63 -6.99 -16.30
N SER A 111 -5.17 -7.62 -17.34
CA SER A 111 -5.39 -9.07 -17.37
C SER A 111 -4.07 -9.80 -17.64
N SER A 112 -3.62 -10.66 -16.72
CA SER A 112 -2.47 -11.54 -16.96
C SER A 112 -2.84 -12.62 -17.98
N VAL A 113 -1.90 -13.00 -18.84
CA VAL A 113 -2.02 -14.16 -19.73
C VAL A 113 -2.37 -15.40 -18.89
N ASN A 114 -3.35 -16.19 -19.32
CA ASN A 114 -3.84 -17.39 -18.63
C ASN A 114 -4.25 -18.52 -19.59
N TYR A 115 -3.86 -18.42 -20.88
CA TYR A 115 -4.19 -19.40 -21.90
C TYR A 115 -3.04 -19.59 -22.88
N VAL A 116 -2.79 -20.86 -23.22
CA VAL A 116 -1.79 -21.30 -24.18
C VAL A 116 -2.50 -21.92 -25.37
N GLN A 117 -2.41 -21.26 -26.53
CA GLN A 117 -2.86 -21.83 -27.79
C GLN A 117 -1.73 -22.67 -28.38
N ASN A 118 -1.95 -23.97 -28.53
CA ASN A 118 -0.96 -24.91 -29.07
C ASN A 118 -1.57 -25.84 -30.12
N TYR A 119 -2.03 -25.27 -31.23
CA TYR A 119 -2.44 -26.03 -32.40
C TYR A 119 -1.24 -26.18 -33.34
N ASN A 120 -0.26 -27.00 -32.93
CA ASN A 120 1.02 -27.12 -33.64
C ASN A 120 1.16 -28.42 -34.44
N GLY A 121 0.52 -29.51 -34.02
CA GLY A 121 0.63 -30.82 -34.71
C GLY A 121 2.07 -31.34 -34.87
N ASN A 122 3.02 -30.88 -34.03
CA ASN A 122 4.47 -31.11 -34.13
C ASN A 122 5.16 -30.50 -35.37
N LEU A 123 4.59 -29.46 -35.98
CA LEU A 123 5.11 -28.81 -37.19
C LEU A 123 6.19 -27.75 -36.91
N GLY A 124 6.30 -27.27 -35.67
CA GLY A 124 7.38 -26.39 -35.21
C GLY A 124 7.80 -26.62 -33.77
N ALA A 125 8.96 -26.07 -33.38
CA ALA A 125 9.46 -26.11 -32.02
C ALA A 125 8.85 -24.96 -31.20
N PHE A 126 7.73 -25.23 -30.52
CA PHE A 126 7.04 -24.27 -29.65
C PHE A 126 7.49 -24.42 -28.20
N SER A 127 8.05 -23.36 -27.63
CA SER A 127 8.48 -23.27 -26.23
C SER A 127 7.88 -22.03 -25.59
N TYR A 128 7.36 -22.13 -24.36
CA TYR A 128 6.66 -21.02 -23.73
C TYR A 128 6.89 -20.95 -22.22
N ASN A 129 6.70 -19.76 -21.67
CA ASN A 129 6.60 -19.49 -20.24
C ASN A 129 5.38 -18.58 -20.02
N GLU A 130 4.27 -19.19 -19.62
CA GLU A 130 2.98 -18.52 -19.42
C GLU A 130 3.09 -17.41 -18.37
N GLY A 131 3.76 -17.67 -17.24
CA GLY A 131 3.93 -16.70 -16.16
C GLY A 131 4.84 -15.50 -16.52
N ALA A 132 5.69 -15.65 -17.54
CA ALA A 132 6.48 -14.55 -18.10
C ALA A 132 5.78 -13.86 -19.30
N GLY A 133 4.70 -14.44 -19.83
CA GLY A 133 4.04 -13.95 -21.05
C GLY A 133 4.93 -14.07 -22.30
N THR A 134 5.86 -15.02 -22.32
CA THR A 134 6.83 -15.18 -23.40
C THR A 134 6.70 -16.54 -24.09
N TYR A 135 6.80 -16.56 -25.41
CA TYR A 135 6.96 -17.81 -26.17
C TYR A 135 7.95 -17.65 -27.32
N SER A 136 8.56 -18.76 -27.72
CA SER A 136 9.37 -18.85 -28.93
C SER A 136 8.90 -20.02 -29.79
N MET A 137 9.05 -19.85 -31.09
CA MET A 137 8.63 -20.77 -32.12
C MET A 137 9.67 -20.77 -33.24
N TYR A 138 10.00 -21.97 -33.72
CA TYR A 138 10.80 -22.18 -34.91
C TYR A 138 10.18 -23.24 -35.81
N TRP A 139 10.01 -22.93 -37.10
CA TRP A 139 9.49 -23.87 -38.09
C TRP A 139 10.42 -23.93 -39.32
N GLN A 140 10.52 -25.13 -39.88
CA GLN A 140 11.43 -25.45 -40.99
C GLN A 140 10.67 -25.51 -42.32
N ASP A 141 11.42 -25.41 -43.43
CA ASP A 141 10.87 -25.64 -44.76
C ASP A 141 10.29 -27.07 -44.83
N GLY A 142 9.00 -27.19 -45.18
CA GLY A 142 8.26 -28.47 -45.19
C GLY A 142 6.99 -28.51 -44.33
N VAL A 143 6.60 -27.40 -43.69
CA VAL A 143 5.25 -27.23 -43.12
C VAL A 143 4.23 -27.32 -44.26
N ASN A 144 3.49 -28.42 -44.33
CA ASN A 144 2.44 -28.68 -45.33
C ASN A 144 1.01 -28.56 -44.77
N ASN A 145 0.90 -28.27 -43.47
CA ASN A 145 -0.35 -28.13 -42.73
C ASN A 145 -0.28 -26.85 -41.91
N ASP A 146 -1.44 -26.26 -41.63
CA ASP A 146 -1.55 -25.04 -40.85
C ASP A 146 -1.31 -25.30 -39.35
N PHE A 147 -0.63 -24.36 -38.69
CA PHE A 147 -0.51 -24.32 -37.23
C PHE A 147 -0.78 -22.93 -36.69
N VAL A 148 -1.32 -22.87 -35.46
CA VAL A 148 -1.51 -21.63 -34.70
C VAL A 148 -1.00 -21.83 -33.28
N VAL A 149 0.03 -21.08 -32.89
CA VAL A 149 0.59 -21.12 -31.54
C VAL A 149 0.70 -19.72 -30.94
N GLY A 150 0.43 -19.59 -29.64
CA GLY A 150 0.47 -18.30 -28.99
C GLY A 150 0.09 -18.32 -27.52
N LEU A 151 0.16 -17.15 -26.91
CA LEU A 151 -0.22 -16.92 -25.52
C LEU A 151 -1.28 -15.82 -25.44
N GLY A 152 -2.22 -15.95 -24.51
CA GLY A 152 -3.23 -14.94 -24.27
C GLY A 152 -4.22 -15.33 -23.18
N TRP A 153 -5.51 -15.26 -23.48
CA TRP A 153 -6.58 -15.36 -22.50
C TRP A 153 -7.63 -16.39 -22.88
N SER A 154 -8.14 -17.10 -21.87
CA SER A 154 -9.17 -18.13 -22.01
C SER A 154 -10.51 -17.56 -22.48
N THR A 155 -10.71 -16.27 -22.25
CA THR A 155 -11.84 -15.49 -22.77
C THR A 155 -11.33 -14.18 -23.36
N GLY A 156 -11.62 -13.98 -24.62
CA GLY A 156 -11.33 -12.78 -25.39
C GLY A 156 -12.21 -11.62 -24.95
N SER A 157 -11.73 -10.41 -25.18
CA SER A 157 -12.51 -9.20 -24.99
C SER A 157 -11.91 -8.05 -25.78
N ALA A 158 -12.63 -6.93 -25.85
CA ALA A 158 -12.01 -5.65 -26.18
C ALA A 158 -10.91 -5.33 -25.16
N ARG A 159 -9.67 -5.13 -25.62
CA ARG A 159 -8.49 -4.81 -24.81
C ARG A 159 -7.36 -4.23 -25.68
N SER A 160 -6.49 -3.45 -25.07
CA SER A 160 -5.23 -2.99 -25.67
C SER A 160 -4.10 -3.92 -25.27
N ILE A 161 -3.47 -4.58 -26.24
CA ILE A 161 -2.47 -5.62 -26.02
C ILE A 161 -1.10 -5.08 -26.42
N SER A 162 -0.20 -4.90 -25.46
CA SER A 162 1.20 -4.52 -25.75
C SER A 162 2.08 -5.74 -25.86
N TYR A 163 2.76 -5.86 -26.98
CA TYR A 163 3.66 -6.97 -27.29
C TYR A 163 4.98 -6.47 -27.88
N SER A 164 6.01 -7.29 -27.76
CA SER A 164 7.29 -7.11 -28.45
C SER A 164 7.73 -8.46 -28.98
N SER A 165 8.19 -8.51 -30.22
CA SER A 165 8.65 -9.74 -30.84
C SER A 165 9.85 -9.55 -31.75
N THR A 166 10.65 -10.61 -31.85
CA THR A 166 11.47 -10.87 -33.03
C THR A 166 10.67 -11.81 -33.92
N TYR A 167 10.44 -11.43 -35.18
CA TYR A 167 9.70 -12.22 -36.15
C TYR A 167 10.46 -12.22 -37.48
N SER A 168 10.92 -13.41 -37.88
CA SER A 168 11.73 -13.62 -39.08
C SER A 168 11.09 -14.71 -39.93
N ALA A 169 10.26 -14.29 -40.88
CA ALA A 169 9.46 -15.19 -41.71
C ALA A 169 9.37 -14.72 -43.17
N SER A 170 10.41 -14.04 -43.66
CA SER A 170 10.45 -13.57 -45.05
C SER A 170 10.34 -14.75 -46.02
N GLY A 171 9.35 -14.70 -46.92
CA GLY A 171 9.05 -15.79 -47.87
C GLY A 171 8.16 -16.92 -47.32
N SER A 172 7.85 -16.94 -46.02
CA SER A 172 6.94 -17.93 -45.41
C SER A 172 5.49 -17.45 -45.43
N GLY A 173 4.54 -18.34 -45.76
CA GLY A 173 3.12 -18.07 -45.55
C GLY A 173 2.82 -18.16 -44.06
N SER A 174 2.86 -17.02 -43.38
CA SER A 174 2.69 -16.90 -41.94
C SER A 174 2.24 -15.51 -41.51
N TYR A 175 1.65 -15.43 -40.33
CA TYR A 175 1.16 -14.22 -39.68
C TYR A 175 1.69 -14.07 -38.26
N LEU A 176 1.90 -12.82 -37.86
CA LEU A 176 1.99 -12.38 -36.47
C LEU A 176 0.76 -11.52 -36.18
N ALA A 177 -0.15 -12.04 -35.36
CA ALA A 177 -1.47 -11.43 -35.18
C ALA A 177 -2.03 -11.58 -33.77
N VAL A 178 -2.97 -10.70 -33.41
CA VAL A 178 -3.95 -11.01 -32.37
C VAL A 178 -5.03 -11.88 -33.02
N TYR A 179 -5.19 -13.09 -32.49
CA TYR A 179 -6.05 -14.14 -33.02
C TYR A 179 -7.10 -14.57 -31.98
N GLY A 180 -8.28 -14.95 -32.44
CA GLY A 180 -9.27 -15.59 -31.58
C GLY A 180 -10.57 -15.91 -32.29
N TRP A 181 -11.55 -16.36 -31.50
CA TRP A 181 -12.86 -16.77 -31.98
C TRP A 181 -13.97 -16.08 -31.21
N ILE A 182 -15.13 -15.96 -31.85
CA ILE A 182 -16.39 -15.64 -31.21
C ILE A 182 -17.40 -16.76 -31.49
N ASN A 183 -18.24 -17.09 -30.50
CA ASN A 183 -19.15 -18.23 -30.60
C ASN A 183 -20.48 -17.89 -31.30
N SER A 184 -20.91 -16.62 -31.29
CA SER A 184 -22.24 -16.24 -31.79
C SER A 184 -22.27 -14.80 -32.37
N PRO A 185 -22.56 -14.62 -33.68
CA PRO A 185 -22.44 -15.65 -34.71
C PRO A 185 -21.00 -16.20 -34.72
N GLN A 186 -20.83 -17.48 -35.01
CA GLN A 186 -19.50 -18.10 -34.97
C GLN A 186 -18.60 -17.44 -36.02
N ALA A 187 -17.52 -16.82 -35.58
CA ALA A 187 -16.56 -16.16 -36.45
C ALA A 187 -15.14 -16.27 -35.90
N GLU A 188 -14.19 -16.30 -36.82
CA GLU A 188 -12.76 -16.28 -36.55
C GLU A 188 -12.22 -14.89 -36.89
N TYR A 189 -11.28 -14.38 -36.10
CA TYR A 189 -10.75 -13.04 -36.34
C TYR A 189 -9.24 -12.93 -36.17
N TYR A 190 -8.67 -12.03 -36.97
CA TYR A 190 -7.24 -11.72 -36.99
C TYR A 190 -7.00 -10.21 -37.08
N ILE A 191 -6.17 -9.68 -36.18
CA ILE A 191 -5.56 -8.35 -36.31
C ILE A 191 -4.08 -8.56 -36.62
N VAL A 192 -3.74 -8.50 -37.90
CA VAL A 192 -2.43 -8.86 -38.44
C VAL A 192 -1.48 -7.66 -38.37
N GLU A 193 -0.44 -7.80 -37.54
CA GLU A 193 0.57 -6.75 -37.33
C GLU A 193 1.78 -6.89 -38.25
N SER A 194 2.11 -8.13 -38.64
CA SER A 194 3.12 -8.47 -39.64
C SER A 194 2.81 -9.81 -40.27
N TYR A 195 3.27 -10.03 -41.49
CA TYR A 195 3.08 -11.27 -42.24
C TYR A 195 4.31 -11.54 -43.12
N GLY A 196 4.53 -12.81 -43.46
CA GLY A 196 5.62 -13.21 -44.36
C GLY A 196 5.31 -12.89 -45.82
N SER A 197 4.91 -13.89 -46.62
CA SER A 197 4.73 -13.75 -48.07
C SER A 197 3.30 -13.51 -48.55
N PHE A 198 2.29 -13.60 -47.66
CA PHE A 198 0.88 -13.57 -48.05
C PHE A 198 0.10 -12.52 -47.25
N ASN A 199 -0.76 -11.75 -47.92
CA ASN A 199 -1.67 -10.78 -47.29
C ASN A 199 -3.12 -11.30 -47.44
N PRO A 200 -3.87 -11.55 -46.34
CA PRO A 200 -5.19 -12.16 -46.43
C PRO A 200 -6.22 -11.26 -47.16
N CYS A 201 -6.06 -9.94 -47.14
CA CYS A 201 -6.94 -9.03 -47.87
C CYS A 201 -6.68 -8.95 -49.38
N SER A 202 -5.71 -9.71 -49.91
CA SER A 202 -5.49 -9.80 -51.36
C SER A 202 -6.52 -10.68 -52.08
N SER A 203 -7.12 -11.64 -51.37
CA SER A 203 -8.10 -12.60 -51.91
C SER A 203 -9.47 -12.53 -51.24
N ALA A 204 -9.61 -11.79 -50.15
CA ALA A 204 -10.85 -11.66 -49.38
C ALA A 204 -11.70 -10.44 -49.83
N THR A 205 -12.97 -10.42 -49.43
CA THR A 205 -13.89 -9.30 -49.72
C THR A 205 -13.50 -8.08 -48.89
N ASN A 206 -13.20 -6.96 -49.54
CA ASN A 206 -12.79 -5.73 -48.88
C ASN A 206 -13.99 -5.01 -48.22
N LEU A 207 -13.85 -4.65 -46.95
CA LEU A 207 -14.87 -3.93 -46.15
C LEU A 207 -14.51 -2.46 -45.89
N GLY A 208 -13.29 -2.03 -46.25
CA GLY A 208 -12.79 -0.67 -46.06
C GLY A 208 -11.52 -0.61 -45.22
N THR A 209 -11.33 0.49 -44.51
CA THR A 209 -10.15 0.73 -43.68
C THR A 209 -10.51 1.26 -42.29
N VAL A 210 -9.70 0.91 -41.29
CA VAL A 210 -9.80 1.45 -39.92
C VAL A 210 -8.45 2.02 -39.49
N SER A 211 -8.46 3.21 -38.89
CA SER A 211 -7.24 3.80 -38.31
C SER A 211 -7.13 3.41 -36.84
N SER A 212 -6.02 2.78 -36.47
CA SER A 212 -5.73 2.38 -35.09
C SER A 212 -4.22 2.35 -34.86
N ASP A 213 -3.79 2.59 -33.63
CA ASP A 213 -2.41 2.36 -33.17
C ASP A 213 -1.32 2.93 -34.10
N GLY A 214 -1.55 4.14 -34.64
CA GLY A 214 -0.62 4.86 -35.51
C GLY A 214 -0.47 4.32 -36.93
N SER A 215 -1.40 3.50 -37.44
CA SER A 215 -1.44 3.09 -38.85
C SER A 215 -2.88 2.94 -39.35
N THR A 216 -3.00 2.64 -40.64
CA THR A 216 -4.25 2.27 -41.28
C THR A 216 -4.24 0.76 -41.48
N TYR A 217 -5.34 0.12 -41.12
CA TYR A 217 -5.58 -1.29 -41.37
C TYR A 217 -6.55 -1.43 -42.53
N THR A 218 -6.22 -2.30 -43.47
CA THR A 218 -7.17 -2.76 -44.48
C THR A 218 -8.04 -3.83 -43.85
N VAL A 219 -9.37 -3.65 -43.88
CA VAL A 219 -10.33 -4.57 -43.29
C VAL A 219 -10.98 -5.40 -44.39
N CYS A 220 -11.01 -6.71 -44.22
CA CYS A 220 -11.62 -7.63 -45.17
C CYS A 220 -12.27 -8.81 -44.47
N THR A 221 -13.14 -9.51 -45.20
CA THR A 221 -13.85 -10.69 -44.71
C THR A 221 -13.89 -11.79 -45.77
N ASP A 222 -13.91 -13.04 -45.30
CA ASP A 222 -14.09 -14.23 -46.13
C ASP A 222 -15.02 -15.22 -45.42
N THR A 223 -15.74 -16.05 -46.18
CA THR A 223 -16.63 -17.08 -45.61
C THR A 223 -16.05 -18.47 -45.85
N ARG A 224 -15.71 -19.15 -44.76
CA ARG A 224 -15.18 -20.50 -44.78
C ARG A 224 -16.34 -21.50 -44.74
N THR A 225 -16.57 -22.21 -45.83
CA THR A 225 -17.66 -23.20 -45.93
C THR A 225 -17.16 -24.60 -45.60
N ASN A 226 -17.80 -25.26 -44.62
CA ASN A 226 -17.47 -26.60 -44.14
C ASN A 226 -15.98 -26.81 -43.82
N GLN A 227 -15.39 -25.87 -43.05
CA GLN A 227 -13.99 -25.91 -42.64
C GLN A 227 -13.86 -26.25 -41.15
N PRO A 228 -12.67 -26.71 -40.69
CA PRO A 228 -12.38 -26.89 -39.27
C PRO A 228 -12.58 -25.60 -38.48
N SER A 229 -13.17 -25.73 -37.28
CA SER A 229 -13.50 -24.62 -36.39
C SER A 229 -13.48 -25.08 -34.92
N ILE A 230 -13.64 -24.15 -33.98
CA ILE A 230 -13.68 -24.46 -32.53
C ILE A 230 -14.83 -25.39 -32.10
N THR A 231 -15.84 -25.60 -32.95
CA THR A 231 -17.01 -26.48 -32.69
C THR A 231 -17.02 -27.72 -33.60
N GLY A 232 -15.89 -28.03 -34.25
CA GLY A 232 -15.80 -29.09 -35.26
C GLY A 232 -15.85 -28.53 -36.68
N THR A 233 -16.45 -29.23 -37.64
CA THR A 233 -16.60 -28.75 -39.02
C THR A 233 -17.83 -27.87 -39.13
N SER A 234 -17.67 -26.61 -39.50
CA SER A 234 -18.78 -25.66 -39.62
C SER A 234 -18.56 -24.65 -40.77
N THR A 235 -19.59 -23.85 -41.06
CA THR A 235 -19.47 -22.69 -41.95
C THR A 235 -19.44 -21.43 -41.09
N PHE A 236 -18.37 -20.64 -41.21
CA PHE A 236 -18.14 -19.45 -40.38
C PHE A 236 -17.48 -18.33 -41.18
N THR A 237 -17.59 -17.11 -40.67
CA THR A 237 -17.00 -15.92 -41.29
C THR A 237 -15.65 -15.62 -40.65
N GLN A 238 -14.66 -15.26 -41.46
CA GLN A 238 -13.38 -14.74 -41.03
C GLN A 238 -13.36 -13.22 -41.17
N TYR A 239 -12.84 -12.54 -40.15
CA TYR A 239 -12.63 -11.09 -40.15
C TYR A 239 -11.14 -10.78 -40.00
N PHE A 240 -10.61 -9.98 -40.92
CA PHE A 240 -9.20 -9.58 -40.92
C PHE A 240 -9.08 -8.06 -40.82
N SER A 241 -8.17 -7.59 -39.97
CA SER A 241 -7.63 -6.23 -40.00
C SER A 241 -6.14 -6.33 -40.27
N VAL A 242 -5.68 -5.95 -41.46
CA VAL A 242 -4.28 -6.08 -41.88
C VAL A 242 -3.59 -4.73 -41.84
N ARG A 243 -2.57 -4.60 -40.99
CA ARG A 243 -1.81 -3.36 -40.85
C ARG A 243 -1.01 -3.07 -42.13
N GLN A 244 -1.16 -1.86 -42.67
CA GLN A 244 -0.41 -1.45 -43.87
C GLN A 244 1.09 -1.27 -43.60
N ASN A 245 1.43 -0.66 -42.45
CA ASN A 245 2.81 -0.51 -42.00
C ASN A 245 3.16 -1.61 -40.99
N GLN A 246 3.70 -2.73 -41.50
CA GLN A 246 4.03 -3.90 -40.67
C GLN A 246 4.99 -3.56 -39.53
N ARG A 247 4.81 -4.18 -38.36
CA ARG A 247 5.69 -4.03 -37.20
C ARG A 247 5.72 -5.30 -36.34
N THR A 248 6.79 -5.45 -35.57
CA THR A 248 6.98 -6.60 -34.66
C THR A 248 6.84 -6.23 -33.18
N SER A 249 6.51 -4.98 -32.86
CA SER A 249 6.26 -4.53 -31.49
C SER A 249 5.30 -3.34 -31.44
N GLY A 250 4.59 -3.20 -30.32
CA GLY A 250 3.69 -2.09 -30.03
C GLY A 250 2.42 -2.53 -29.32
N THR A 251 1.41 -1.66 -29.33
CA THR A 251 0.10 -1.91 -28.71
C THR A 251 -0.97 -2.09 -29.76
N VAL A 252 -1.81 -3.13 -29.63
CA VAL A 252 -2.96 -3.42 -30.49
C VAL A 252 -4.24 -3.16 -29.71
N THR A 253 -5.01 -2.15 -30.12
CA THR A 253 -6.26 -1.75 -29.45
C THR A 253 -7.46 -2.46 -30.08
N THR A 254 -7.83 -3.65 -29.57
CA THR A 254 -8.81 -4.53 -30.24
C THR A 254 -10.22 -3.94 -30.31
N SER A 255 -10.58 -3.02 -29.41
CA SER A 255 -11.87 -2.32 -29.40
C SER A 255 -12.15 -1.61 -30.74
N ASN A 256 -11.15 -0.93 -31.31
CA ASN A 256 -11.28 -0.22 -32.59
C ASN A 256 -11.67 -1.17 -33.74
N HIS A 257 -11.08 -2.36 -33.75
CA HIS A 257 -11.34 -3.36 -34.79
C HIS A 257 -12.70 -4.04 -34.59
N PHE A 258 -13.02 -4.43 -33.34
CA PHE A 258 -14.29 -5.09 -33.03
C PHE A 258 -15.49 -4.17 -33.30
N ASN A 259 -15.36 -2.88 -33.00
CA ASN A 259 -16.39 -1.89 -33.28
C ASN A 259 -16.63 -1.72 -34.79
N PHE A 260 -15.58 -1.78 -35.61
CA PHE A 260 -15.72 -1.72 -37.07
C PHE A 260 -16.35 -3.01 -37.62
N TRP A 261 -15.93 -4.18 -37.13
CA TRP A 261 -16.48 -5.46 -37.56
C TRP A 261 -17.94 -5.66 -37.13
N ALA A 262 -18.34 -5.11 -35.98
CA ALA A 262 -19.73 -5.18 -35.51
C ALA A 262 -20.72 -4.53 -36.50
N GLN A 263 -20.28 -3.50 -37.24
CA GLN A 263 -21.08 -2.87 -38.31
C GLN A 263 -21.31 -3.81 -39.52
N HIS A 264 -20.53 -4.88 -39.61
CA HIS A 264 -20.52 -5.85 -40.71
C HIS A 264 -20.93 -7.27 -40.27
N GLY A 265 -21.57 -7.41 -39.10
CA GLY A 265 -22.15 -8.69 -38.64
C GLY A 265 -21.29 -9.51 -37.67
N PHE A 266 -20.18 -8.96 -37.17
CA PHE A 266 -19.40 -9.59 -36.10
C PHE A 266 -20.14 -9.49 -34.75
N GLY A 267 -20.26 -10.59 -34.02
CA GLY A 267 -20.78 -10.55 -32.65
C GLY A 267 -19.78 -9.82 -31.74
N ASN A 268 -20.23 -9.18 -30.66
CA ASN A 268 -19.35 -8.37 -29.82
C ASN A 268 -19.42 -8.73 -28.32
N SER A 269 -20.03 -9.85 -27.96
CA SER A 269 -20.30 -10.20 -26.56
C SER A 269 -19.93 -11.64 -26.15
N ASN A 270 -19.91 -12.60 -27.07
CA ASN A 270 -19.70 -14.03 -26.76
C ASN A 270 -18.33 -14.57 -27.24
N PHE A 271 -17.26 -13.90 -26.83
CA PHE A 271 -15.89 -14.24 -27.22
C PHE A 271 -15.45 -15.60 -26.65
N ASN A 272 -14.71 -16.36 -27.46
CA ASN A 272 -13.93 -17.52 -27.03
C ASN A 272 -12.50 -17.06 -26.67
N TYR A 273 -11.48 -17.93 -26.71
CA TYR A 273 -10.11 -17.54 -26.40
C TYR A 273 -9.57 -16.45 -27.35
N GLN A 274 -8.58 -15.69 -26.87
CA GLN A 274 -7.88 -14.65 -27.62
C GLN A 274 -6.40 -14.70 -27.29
N VAL A 275 -5.53 -14.75 -28.30
CA VAL A 275 -4.08 -14.90 -28.14
C VAL A 275 -3.32 -13.96 -29.05
N VAL A 276 -2.11 -13.57 -28.63
CA VAL A 276 -1.09 -13.07 -29.57
C VAL A 276 -0.42 -14.32 -30.13
N ALA A 277 -0.63 -14.57 -31.41
CA ALA A 277 -0.27 -15.81 -32.06
C ALA A 277 0.65 -15.60 -33.26
N VAL A 278 1.40 -16.67 -33.53
CA VAL A 278 2.03 -16.90 -34.82
C VAL A 278 1.31 -18.07 -35.48
N GLU A 279 0.82 -17.82 -36.68
CA GLU A 279 0.21 -18.82 -37.56
C GLU A 279 1.11 -19.01 -38.78
N ALA A 280 1.33 -20.26 -39.21
CA ALA A 280 2.05 -20.53 -40.44
C ALA A 280 1.62 -21.85 -41.09
N TRP A 281 1.68 -21.87 -42.42
CA TRP A 281 1.29 -23.03 -43.24
C TRP A 281 2.26 -23.34 -44.38
N SER A 282 3.34 -22.56 -44.54
CA SER A 282 4.36 -22.79 -45.56
C SER A 282 5.68 -22.05 -45.30
N GLY A 283 6.78 -22.54 -45.89
CA GLY A 283 8.11 -21.96 -45.76
C GLY A 283 8.72 -22.16 -44.36
N LYS A 284 9.76 -21.39 -44.04
CA LYS A 284 10.47 -21.41 -42.75
C LYS A 284 10.43 -20.06 -42.05
N GLY A 285 10.57 -20.09 -40.73
CA GLY A 285 10.70 -18.87 -39.95
C GLY A 285 10.91 -19.12 -38.47
N SER A 286 11.06 -18.02 -37.75
CA SER A 286 11.16 -18.01 -36.31
C SER A 286 10.44 -16.81 -35.71
N ALA A 287 9.94 -17.00 -34.49
CA ALA A 287 9.35 -15.94 -33.70
C ALA A 287 9.75 -16.09 -32.23
N SER A 288 10.02 -14.97 -31.56
CA SER A 288 10.10 -14.90 -30.10
C SER A 288 9.26 -13.71 -29.66
N VAL A 289 8.22 -13.95 -28.88
CA VAL A 289 7.17 -12.97 -28.56
C VAL A 289 7.07 -12.81 -27.04
N THR A 290 6.97 -11.57 -26.59
CA THR A 290 6.77 -11.16 -25.20
C THR A 290 5.53 -10.27 -25.10
N ILE A 291 4.60 -10.63 -24.22
CA ILE A 291 3.37 -9.88 -23.93
C ILE A 291 3.56 -9.15 -22.59
N SER A 292 3.59 -7.82 -22.61
CA SER A 292 4.11 -7.01 -21.49
C SER A 292 3.06 -6.20 -20.73
N SER A 293 1.96 -5.79 -21.37
CA SER A 293 0.86 -5.11 -20.69
C SER A 293 -0.45 -5.23 -21.47
N VAL A 294 -1.55 -5.37 -20.74
CA VAL A 294 -2.91 -5.47 -21.28
C VAL A 294 -3.74 -4.39 -20.63
N TYR A 295 -4.58 -3.71 -21.40
CA TYR A 295 -5.52 -2.75 -20.87
C TYR A 295 -6.95 -3.11 -21.37
N VAL A 296 -7.86 -3.64 -20.52
CA VAL A 296 -9.29 -3.83 -20.87
C VAL A 296 -10.05 -2.50 -21.05
N ASP A 297 -10.26 -2.06 -22.28
CA ASP A 297 -10.88 -0.77 -22.58
C ASP A 297 -12.35 -0.72 -22.11
N MET A 298 -12.61 -0.06 -20.97
CA MET A 298 -13.95 0.01 -20.34
C MET A 298 -14.87 1.07 -20.95
N ALA A 299 -14.47 1.70 -22.06
CA ALA A 299 -15.23 2.76 -22.71
C ALA A 299 -15.95 2.25 -23.97
N SER A 300 -17.28 2.15 -23.88
CA SER A 300 -18.30 2.29 -24.94
C SER A 300 -19.42 1.24 -24.91
N TYR A 301 -20.23 1.25 -23.86
CA TYR A 301 -21.62 0.82 -23.98
C TYR A 301 -22.51 2.06 -23.88
N PRO A 302 -23.07 2.58 -24.99
CA PRO A 302 -24.11 3.59 -24.88
C PRO A 302 -25.35 2.93 -24.27
N LEU A 303 -25.65 3.26 -23.02
CA LEU A 303 -26.97 3.09 -22.43
C LEU A 303 -27.95 3.95 -23.23
N SER A 304 -28.59 3.37 -24.25
CA SER A 304 -29.78 3.99 -24.82
C SER A 304 -30.93 3.76 -23.84
N SER A 305 -31.28 4.79 -23.10
CA SER A 305 -32.56 4.90 -22.42
C SER A 305 -33.69 4.80 -23.45
N SER A 306 -34.49 3.75 -23.39
CA SER A 306 -35.86 3.80 -23.91
C SER A 306 -36.82 3.18 -22.91
N SER A 307 -37.68 4.04 -22.39
CA SER A 307 -38.89 3.71 -21.67
C SER A 307 -39.94 3.23 -22.68
N ALA A 308 -40.39 1.98 -22.58
CA ALA A 308 -41.71 1.56 -23.06
C ALA A 308 -42.09 0.17 -22.51
N THR A 309 -43.05 0.20 -21.59
CA THR A 309 -44.25 -0.66 -21.55
C THR A 309 -44.08 -2.19 -21.63
N ALA A 310 -44.27 -2.83 -20.47
CA ALA A 310 -44.64 -4.23 -20.38
C ALA A 310 -46.00 -4.49 -21.03
N THR A 311 -46.08 -5.48 -21.92
CA THR A 311 -47.19 -6.45 -22.03
C THR A 311 -46.85 -7.54 -23.06
N GLY A 312 -46.98 -8.80 -22.63
CA GLY A 312 -47.26 -9.95 -23.49
C GLY A 312 -46.08 -10.52 -24.26
N VAL A 313 -45.49 -11.61 -23.76
CA VAL A 313 -45.61 -12.98 -24.28
C VAL A 313 -44.89 -13.87 -23.27
N GLU A 314 -45.60 -14.18 -22.19
CA GLU A 314 -45.39 -15.41 -21.43
C GLU A 314 -46.31 -16.41 -22.13
N LEU A 315 -45.74 -17.37 -22.85
CA LEU A 315 -46.34 -18.61 -23.41
C LEU A 315 -45.45 -19.05 -24.59
N LEU A 316 -44.44 -19.87 -24.27
CA LEU A 316 -43.69 -20.82 -25.15
C LEU A 316 -42.24 -21.07 -24.69
N GLN A 317 -41.90 -20.81 -23.43
CA GLN A 317 -40.59 -21.19 -22.86
C GLN A 317 -40.78 -21.91 -21.51
N ASN A 318 -41.62 -22.95 -21.46
CA ASN A 318 -41.81 -23.77 -20.25
C ASN A 318 -41.75 -25.29 -20.49
N ASP A 319 -41.24 -25.77 -21.63
CA ASP A 319 -41.18 -27.21 -21.92
C ASP A 319 -39.80 -27.73 -22.38
N LEU A 320 -38.70 -27.01 -22.09
CA LEU A 320 -37.33 -27.53 -22.34
C LEU A 320 -36.34 -27.38 -21.17
N ASP A 321 -36.80 -26.98 -19.98
CA ASP A 321 -35.95 -26.82 -18.79
C ASP A 321 -36.12 -27.98 -17.79
N ASP A 322 -35.91 -29.23 -18.21
CA ASP A 322 -35.84 -30.33 -17.22
C ASP A 322 -34.83 -31.46 -17.48
N HIS A 323 -33.79 -31.26 -18.30
CA HIS A 323 -32.63 -32.18 -18.29
C HIS A 323 -31.32 -31.53 -18.80
N SER A 324 -30.73 -30.62 -18.01
CA SER A 324 -29.28 -30.32 -18.11
C SER A 324 -28.69 -29.87 -16.77
N ASN A 325 -28.90 -30.66 -15.71
CA ASN A 325 -28.16 -30.53 -14.46
C ASN A 325 -26.84 -31.32 -14.55
N SER A 326 -25.78 -30.70 -15.09
CA SER A 326 -24.37 -30.94 -14.70
C SER A 326 -23.41 -30.11 -15.57
N ASN A 327 -23.16 -28.86 -15.18
CA ASN A 327 -21.87 -28.15 -15.23
C ASN A 327 -22.11 -26.64 -15.03
N GLU A 328 -22.56 -26.25 -13.83
CA GLU A 328 -22.39 -24.87 -13.39
C GLU A 328 -20.88 -24.59 -13.30
N GLY A 329 -20.34 -23.84 -14.25
CA GLY A 329 -19.00 -23.29 -14.15
C GLY A 329 -18.93 -22.37 -12.93
N PHE A 330 -18.08 -22.72 -11.97
CA PHE A 330 -17.86 -21.94 -10.74
C PHE A 330 -17.35 -20.52 -11.08
N SER A 331 -18.24 -19.54 -11.21
CA SER A 331 -17.86 -18.14 -11.38
C SER A 331 -17.54 -17.54 -10.01
N LEU A 332 -16.27 -17.29 -9.73
CA LEU A 332 -15.83 -16.58 -8.53
C LEU A 332 -16.47 -15.18 -8.47
N SER A 333 -16.85 -14.74 -7.27
CA SER A 333 -17.35 -13.38 -7.06
C SER A 333 -16.32 -12.33 -7.52
N PRO A 334 -16.74 -11.14 -7.98
CA PRO A 334 -15.82 -10.10 -8.46
C PRO A 334 -14.79 -9.68 -7.40
N THR A 335 -13.54 -9.41 -7.82
CA THR A 335 -12.50 -8.75 -7.00
C THR A 335 -12.76 -7.26 -6.85
N ASP A 336 -12.27 -6.67 -5.76
CA ASP A 336 -12.21 -5.21 -5.53
C ASP A 336 -13.59 -4.50 -5.59
N GLY A 337 -14.68 -5.26 -5.45
CA GLY A 337 -16.06 -4.77 -5.53
C GLY A 337 -17.11 -5.86 -5.26
N GLY A 338 -18.39 -5.48 -5.32
CA GLY A 338 -19.51 -6.37 -5.00
C GLY A 338 -19.88 -6.39 -3.51
N LYS A 339 -21.13 -6.76 -3.21
CA LYS A 339 -21.67 -6.71 -1.84
C LYS A 339 -20.86 -7.56 -0.86
N ASP A 340 -20.45 -8.75 -1.28
CA ASP A 340 -19.71 -9.68 -0.43
C ASP A 340 -18.29 -9.18 -0.09
N ALA A 341 -17.60 -8.53 -1.04
CA ALA A 341 -16.28 -7.94 -0.78
C ALA A 341 -16.36 -6.79 0.25
N TRP A 342 -17.40 -5.95 0.14
CA TRP A 342 -17.63 -4.86 1.11
C TRP A 342 -18.07 -5.36 2.48
N LEU A 343 -18.93 -6.39 2.53
CA LEU A 343 -19.33 -7.02 3.79
C LEU A 343 -18.15 -7.73 4.47
N CYS A 344 -17.30 -8.40 3.70
CA CYS A 344 -16.05 -8.99 4.21
C CYS A 344 -15.08 -7.92 4.70
N LEU A 345 -14.94 -6.79 3.99
CA LEU A 345 -14.10 -5.68 4.43
C LEU A 345 -14.62 -5.03 5.73
N PHE A 346 -15.93 -4.83 5.82
CA PHE A 346 -16.57 -4.37 7.06
C PHE A 346 -16.35 -5.36 8.21
N ALA A 347 -16.39 -6.65 7.93
CA ALA A 347 -16.06 -7.68 8.92
C ALA A 347 -14.61 -7.56 9.41
N CYS A 348 -13.65 -7.38 8.50
CA CYS A 348 -12.25 -7.14 8.83
C CYS A 348 -12.07 -5.88 9.69
N PHE A 349 -12.79 -4.80 9.37
CA PHE A 349 -12.78 -3.55 10.14
C PHE A 349 -13.25 -3.75 11.59
N ILE A 350 -14.36 -4.48 11.81
CA ILE A 350 -14.88 -4.74 13.15
C ILE A 350 -13.96 -5.68 13.93
N LEU A 351 -13.43 -6.72 13.28
CA LEU A 351 -12.44 -7.62 13.88
C LEU A 351 -11.19 -6.86 14.32
N GLU A 352 -10.66 -5.95 13.48
CA GLU A 352 -9.55 -5.07 13.86
C GLU A 352 -9.92 -4.24 15.09
N ALA A 353 -11.03 -3.49 14.99
CA ALA A 353 -11.46 -2.55 16.02
C ALA A 353 -11.63 -3.21 17.39
N LEU A 354 -12.17 -4.42 17.45
CA LEU A 354 -12.41 -5.09 18.72
C LEU A 354 -11.15 -5.80 19.24
N ILE A 355 -10.47 -6.59 18.40
CA ILE A 355 -9.32 -7.39 18.84
C ILE A 355 -8.14 -6.48 19.24
N TRP A 356 -7.82 -5.47 18.44
CA TRP A 356 -6.70 -4.56 18.70
C TRP A 356 -7.10 -3.39 19.60
N GLY A 357 -8.38 -3.02 19.63
CA GLY A 357 -8.88 -1.92 20.45
C GLY A 357 -8.68 -2.15 21.94
N PHE A 358 -9.01 -3.34 22.47
CA PHE A 358 -8.90 -3.62 23.91
C PHE A 358 -7.46 -3.48 24.46
N PRO A 359 -6.42 -4.09 23.84
CA PRO A 359 -5.04 -3.84 24.27
C PRO A 359 -4.59 -2.38 24.11
N SER A 360 -5.07 -1.67 23.08
CA SER A 360 -4.69 -0.27 22.84
C SER A 360 -5.14 0.66 23.97
N CYS A 361 -6.24 0.33 24.64
CA CYS A 361 -6.78 1.07 25.78
C CYS A 361 -6.37 0.52 27.15
N TYR A 362 -5.39 -0.41 27.21
CA TYR A 362 -4.93 -0.98 28.48
C TYR A 362 -4.42 0.07 29.46
N GLY A 363 -3.97 1.23 29.00
CA GLY A 363 -3.58 2.35 29.86
C GLY A 363 -4.66 2.76 30.88
N VAL A 364 -5.95 2.65 30.52
CA VAL A 364 -7.07 2.93 31.44
C VAL A 364 -7.14 1.89 32.56
N PHE A 365 -6.96 0.61 32.22
CA PHE A 365 -6.88 -0.46 33.21
C PHE A 365 -5.64 -0.34 34.09
N GLN A 366 -4.51 0.08 33.53
CA GLN A 366 -3.27 0.28 34.28
C GLN A 366 -3.44 1.33 35.39
N GLU A 367 -4.07 2.47 35.10
CA GLU A 367 -4.34 3.52 36.11
C GLU A 367 -5.35 3.05 37.18
N TYR A 368 -6.38 2.30 36.75
CA TYR A 368 -7.34 1.75 37.71
C TYR A 368 -6.69 0.70 38.64
N TYR A 369 -5.84 -0.18 38.09
CA TYR A 369 -5.17 -1.22 38.88
C TYR A 369 -4.11 -0.63 39.82
N SER A 370 -3.39 0.42 39.41
CA SER A 370 -2.39 1.07 40.26
C SER A 370 -2.99 1.73 41.50
N THR A 371 -4.24 2.17 41.42
CA THR A 371 -4.97 2.86 42.50
C THR A 371 -5.83 1.93 43.36
N SER A 372 -6.15 0.72 42.87
CA SER A 372 -6.97 -0.25 43.59
C SER A 372 -6.22 -0.97 44.73
N GLU A 373 -6.86 -1.14 45.89
CA GLU A 373 -6.25 -1.80 47.07
C GLU A 373 -5.76 -3.24 46.80
N GLU A 374 -6.39 -3.96 45.86
CA GLU A 374 -6.03 -5.35 45.52
C GLU A 374 -4.69 -5.48 44.77
N PHE A 375 -4.25 -4.43 44.07
CA PHE A 375 -3.07 -4.46 43.19
C PHE A 375 -2.06 -3.31 43.45
N ALA A 376 -2.39 -2.41 44.38
CA ALA A 376 -1.54 -1.29 44.77
C ALA A 376 -0.16 -1.77 45.25
N GLY A 377 0.90 -1.19 44.68
CA GLY A 377 2.29 -1.49 45.06
C GLY A 377 2.97 -2.63 44.30
N SER A 378 2.28 -3.34 43.40
CA SER A 378 2.92 -4.32 42.52
C SER A 378 3.69 -3.63 41.39
N SER A 379 5.00 -3.85 41.29
CA SER A 379 5.73 -3.64 40.04
C SER A 379 5.16 -4.59 38.97
N ASN A 380 5.18 -4.19 37.69
CA ASN A 380 4.76 -4.98 36.51
C ASN A 380 3.31 -4.86 35.99
N ILE A 381 2.46 -3.93 36.48
CA ILE A 381 1.09 -3.77 35.93
C ILE A 381 1.10 -3.38 34.44
N ALA A 382 2.05 -2.53 34.03
CA ALA A 382 2.22 -2.11 32.63
C ALA A 382 2.65 -3.25 31.68
N VAL A 383 3.27 -4.31 32.23
CA VAL A 383 3.75 -5.46 31.44
C VAL A 383 2.59 -6.20 30.79
N VAL A 384 1.40 -6.22 31.40
CA VAL A 384 0.22 -6.88 30.86
C VAL A 384 -0.16 -6.31 29.48
N GLY A 385 -0.28 -4.98 29.36
CA GLY A 385 -0.62 -4.31 28.10
C GLY A 385 0.49 -4.43 27.05
N ALA A 386 1.75 -4.35 27.48
CA ALA A 386 2.91 -4.56 26.60
C ALA A 386 2.97 -6.00 26.05
N CYS A 387 2.69 -7.00 26.90
CA CYS A 387 2.57 -8.39 26.46
C CYS A 387 1.38 -8.57 25.53
N ALA A 388 0.21 -7.99 25.84
CA ALA A 388 -0.99 -8.09 25.02
C ALA A 388 -0.75 -7.56 23.59
N MET A 389 -0.18 -6.37 23.44
CA MET A 389 0.14 -5.79 22.13
C MET A 389 1.32 -6.48 21.46
N GLY A 390 2.44 -6.64 22.18
CA GLY A 390 3.69 -7.16 21.62
C GLY A 390 3.59 -8.61 21.16
N ILE A 391 3.01 -9.50 21.98
CA ILE A 391 2.85 -10.92 21.63
C ILE A 391 1.89 -11.05 20.43
N MET A 392 0.80 -10.29 20.41
CA MET A 392 -0.18 -10.35 19.32
C MET A 392 0.37 -9.85 17.97
N TYR A 393 1.36 -8.95 17.97
CA TYR A 393 2.07 -8.59 16.74
C TYR A 393 3.03 -9.71 16.27
N ILE A 394 3.66 -10.43 17.19
CA ILE A 394 4.66 -11.48 16.91
C ILE A 394 4.01 -12.79 16.49
N ASP A 395 2.96 -13.21 17.19
CA ASP A 395 2.33 -14.52 17.02
C ASP A 395 1.59 -14.67 15.69
N ILE A 396 1.20 -13.55 15.02
CA ILE A 396 0.63 -13.57 13.67
C ILE A 396 1.55 -14.30 12.68
N SER A 397 2.88 -14.17 12.80
CA SER A 397 3.81 -14.93 11.94
C SER A 397 3.69 -16.44 12.15
N ILE A 398 3.50 -16.86 13.40
CA ILE A 398 3.36 -18.28 13.78
C ILE A 398 1.99 -18.79 13.32
N TRP A 399 0.91 -18.07 13.64
CA TRP A 399 -0.44 -18.45 13.24
C TRP A 399 -0.59 -18.47 11.73
N PHE A 400 -0.02 -17.51 11.01
CA PHE A 400 -0.05 -17.50 9.55
C PHE A 400 0.62 -18.77 8.99
N ALA A 401 1.74 -19.18 9.57
CA ALA A 401 2.41 -20.43 9.20
C ALA A 401 1.50 -21.66 9.40
N VAL A 402 0.86 -21.75 10.58
CA VAL A 402 -0.06 -22.84 10.94
C VAL A 402 -1.27 -22.86 10.01
N LEU A 403 -1.92 -21.72 9.76
CA LEU A 403 -3.13 -21.62 8.93
C LEU A 403 -2.87 -21.80 7.43
N LYS A 404 -1.62 -21.64 6.99
CA LYS A 404 -1.20 -22.00 5.64
C LYS A 404 -0.97 -23.51 5.52
N TYR A 405 -0.31 -24.15 6.48
CA TYR A 405 -0.10 -25.60 6.48
C TYR A 405 -1.40 -26.40 6.68
N PHE A 406 -2.30 -25.89 7.52
CA PHE A 406 -3.57 -26.52 7.85
C PHE A 406 -4.77 -25.67 7.34
N PRO A 407 -5.04 -25.67 6.01
CA PRO A 407 -6.08 -24.81 5.43
C PRO A 407 -7.49 -25.13 5.94
N ASN A 408 -7.75 -26.38 6.33
CA ASN A 408 -9.03 -26.78 6.95
C ASN A 408 -9.25 -26.16 8.33
N PHE A 409 -8.19 -25.77 9.03
CA PHE A 409 -8.28 -25.09 10.33
C PHE A 409 -8.60 -23.60 10.17
N ARG A 410 -8.29 -22.99 9.02
CA ARG A 410 -8.51 -21.55 8.74
C ARG A 410 -9.96 -21.11 8.94
N LYS A 411 -10.94 -21.91 8.51
CA LYS A 411 -12.37 -21.61 8.70
C LYS A 411 -12.79 -21.55 10.17
N TRP A 412 -12.08 -22.26 11.04
CA TRP A 412 -12.36 -22.32 12.47
C TRP A 412 -11.46 -21.40 13.31
N ALA A 413 -10.42 -20.82 12.70
CA ALA A 413 -9.45 -19.98 13.40
C ALA A 413 -10.08 -18.74 14.05
N THR A 414 -10.86 -17.95 13.28
CA THR A 414 -11.55 -16.76 13.82
C THR A 414 -12.51 -17.09 14.98
N PRO A 415 -13.48 -18.01 14.84
CA PRO A 415 -14.37 -18.34 15.96
C PRO A 415 -13.63 -18.96 17.16
N ALA A 416 -12.62 -19.81 16.94
CA ALA A 416 -11.83 -20.39 18.03
C ALA A 416 -11.02 -19.33 18.78
N GLY A 417 -10.35 -18.42 18.04
CA GLY A 417 -9.59 -17.32 18.64
C GLY A 417 -10.48 -16.36 19.43
N LEU A 418 -11.66 -16.01 18.90
CA LEU A 418 -12.63 -15.17 19.63
C LEU A 418 -13.13 -15.85 20.91
N ALA A 419 -13.35 -17.17 20.89
CA ALA A 419 -13.70 -17.92 22.10
C ALA A 419 -12.58 -17.88 23.14
N ILE A 420 -11.31 -17.99 22.71
CA ILE A 420 -10.14 -17.86 23.59
C ILE A 420 -10.05 -16.45 24.18
N VAL A 421 -10.27 -15.40 23.38
CA VAL A 421 -10.29 -14.00 23.85
C VAL A 421 -11.39 -13.78 24.90
N CYS A 422 -12.60 -14.29 24.65
CA CYS A 422 -13.71 -14.16 25.59
C CYS A 422 -13.42 -14.91 26.90
N LEU A 423 -12.84 -16.12 26.80
CA LEU A 423 -12.40 -16.89 27.95
C LEU A 423 -11.30 -16.17 28.74
N ALA A 424 -10.34 -15.55 28.05
CA ALA A 424 -9.27 -14.77 28.65
C ALA A 424 -9.80 -13.61 29.48
N LEU A 425 -10.74 -12.83 28.93
CA LEU A 425 -11.38 -11.72 29.64
C LEU A 425 -12.24 -12.21 30.81
N ALA A 426 -12.99 -13.31 30.63
CA ALA A 426 -13.80 -13.90 31.69
C ALA A 426 -12.93 -14.41 32.85
N LEU A 427 -11.84 -15.13 32.56
CA LEU A 427 -10.86 -15.57 33.56
C LEU A 427 -10.16 -14.39 34.22
N GLY A 428 -9.86 -13.34 33.45
CA GLY A 428 -9.32 -12.07 33.95
C GLY A 428 -10.18 -11.45 35.05
N SER A 429 -11.51 -11.59 34.99
CA SER A 429 -12.44 -11.08 36.01
C SER A 429 -12.30 -11.72 37.39
N PHE A 430 -11.68 -12.90 37.46
CA PHE A 430 -11.42 -13.63 38.72
C PHE A 430 -9.99 -13.43 39.23
N SER A 431 -9.20 -12.57 38.59
CA SER A 431 -7.82 -12.33 39.00
C SER A 431 -7.75 -11.69 40.38
N THR A 432 -6.75 -12.13 41.16
CA THR A 432 -6.42 -11.65 42.51
C THR A 432 -4.95 -11.23 42.61
N ASN A 433 -4.17 -11.43 41.55
CA ASN A 433 -2.77 -11.06 41.45
C ASN A 433 -2.47 -10.56 40.02
N VAL A 434 -1.51 -9.64 39.89
CA VAL A 434 -0.98 -9.17 38.60
C VAL A 434 -0.48 -10.33 37.72
N GLY A 435 0.08 -11.39 38.30
CA GLY A 435 0.47 -12.59 37.55
C GLY A 435 -0.69 -13.26 36.80
N HIS A 436 -1.89 -13.30 37.41
CA HIS A 436 -3.09 -13.79 36.74
C HIS A 436 -3.50 -12.88 35.59
N LEU A 437 -3.36 -11.56 35.75
CA LEU A 437 -3.65 -10.58 34.70
C LEU A 437 -2.67 -10.69 33.52
N ILE A 438 -1.37 -10.90 33.79
CA ILE A 438 -0.36 -11.12 32.74
C ILE A 438 -0.70 -12.38 31.92
N ILE A 439 -1.06 -13.48 32.59
CA ILE A 439 -1.40 -14.72 31.90
C ILE A 439 -2.69 -14.55 31.11
N THR A 440 -3.74 -14.00 31.72
CA THR A 440 -5.07 -13.90 31.09
C THR A 440 -5.14 -12.80 30.03
N GLN A 441 -4.96 -11.54 30.41
CA GLN A 441 -5.10 -10.38 29.52
C GLN A 441 -3.85 -10.11 28.67
N GLY A 442 -2.67 -10.55 29.12
CA GLY A 442 -1.44 -10.42 28.33
C GLY A 442 -1.30 -11.57 27.33
N ILE A 443 -1.09 -12.79 27.83
CA ILE A 443 -0.66 -13.93 27.00
C ILE A 443 -1.84 -14.63 26.31
N ILE A 444 -2.84 -15.10 27.07
CA ILE A 444 -3.96 -15.88 26.51
C ILE A 444 -4.79 -15.00 25.58
N TYR A 445 -5.05 -13.74 25.96
CA TYR A 445 -5.71 -12.77 25.09
C TYR A 445 -4.93 -12.57 23.79
N ALA A 446 -3.62 -12.32 23.85
CA ALA A 446 -2.81 -12.11 22.66
C ALA A 446 -2.84 -13.31 21.70
N LEU A 447 -2.66 -14.52 22.23
CA LEU A 447 -2.68 -15.75 21.43
C LEU A 447 -4.05 -16.00 20.78
N GLY A 448 -5.14 -15.74 21.52
CA GLY A 448 -6.50 -15.84 20.99
C GLY A 448 -6.78 -14.76 19.93
N GLY A 449 -6.34 -13.52 20.19
CA GLY A 449 -6.50 -12.38 19.29
C GLY A 449 -5.73 -12.56 17.99
N GLY A 450 -4.47 -12.99 18.07
CA GLY A 450 -3.62 -13.30 16.92
C GLY A 450 -4.23 -14.41 16.05
N LEU A 451 -4.69 -15.51 16.67
CA LEU A 451 -5.40 -16.59 15.95
C LEU A 451 -6.69 -16.09 15.30
N ALA A 452 -7.45 -15.24 16.01
CA ALA A 452 -8.72 -14.72 15.51
C ALA A 452 -8.54 -13.81 14.29
N TRP A 453 -7.48 -12.99 14.34
CA TRP A 453 -7.20 -11.95 13.37
C TRP A 453 -6.45 -12.45 12.13
N THR A 454 -5.54 -13.42 12.27
CA THR A 454 -4.69 -13.91 11.16
C THR A 454 -5.45 -14.29 9.87
N PRO A 455 -6.64 -14.91 9.90
CA PRO A 455 -7.45 -15.17 8.69
C PRO A 455 -7.73 -13.93 7.82
N VAL A 456 -7.73 -12.72 8.39
CA VAL A 456 -7.92 -11.46 7.67
C VAL A 456 -6.87 -11.29 6.58
N LEU A 457 -5.61 -11.70 6.83
CA LEU A 457 -4.53 -11.62 5.84
C LEU A 457 -4.82 -12.43 4.58
N PHE A 458 -5.46 -13.60 4.73
CA PHE A 458 -5.84 -14.42 3.59
C PHE A 458 -7.03 -13.81 2.85
N TYR A 459 -8.09 -13.45 3.57
CA TYR A 459 -9.34 -13.06 2.92
C TYR A 459 -9.25 -11.67 2.28
N VAL A 460 -8.52 -10.72 2.87
CA VAL A 460 -8.28 -9.42 2.24
C VAL A 460 -7.52 -9.58 0.93
N GLU A 461 -6.52 -10.45 0.88
CA GLU A 461 -5.75 -10.71 -0.35
C GLU A 461 -6.54 -11.42 -1.45
N GLU A 462 -7.53 -12.23 -1.07
CA GLU A 462 -8.44 -12.92 -1.97
C GLU A 462 -9.49 -11.98 -2.58
N TRP A 463 -10.09 -11.11 -1.75
CA TRP A 463 -11.16 -10.20 -2.16
C TRP A 463 -10.64 -8.92 -2.83
N TRP A 464 -9.49 -8.41 -2.40
CA TRP A 464 -8.92 -7.16 -2.87
C TRP A 464 -7.57 -7.42 -3.54
N VAL A 465 -7.43 -7.02 -4.80
CA VAL A 465 -6.21 -7.22 -5.61
C VAL A 465 -5.65 -5.88 -6.05
N ARG A 466 -6.48 -5.04 -6.67
CA ARG A 466 -6.12 -3.73 -7.19
C ARG A 466 -6.13 -2.65 -6.12
N ARG A 467 -7.07 -2.71 -5.18
CA ARG A 467 -7.25 -1.72 -4.09
C ARG A 467 -6.82 -2.31 -2.75
N ARG A 468 -5.72 -3.06 -2.77
CA ARG A 468 -5.18 -3.76 -1.58
C ARG A 468 -4.78 -2.77 -0.48
N GLY A 469 -4.09 -1.69 -0.84
CA GLY A 469 -3.72 -0.64 0.10
C GLY A 469 -4.94 -0.02 0.76
N PHE A 470 -5.97 0.31 -0.02
CA PHE A 470 -7.24 0.79 0.51
C PHE A 470 -7.89 -0.21 1.48
N ALA A 471 -7.98 -1.49 1.13
CA ALA A 471 -8.60 -2.52 1.98
C ALA A 471 -7.86 -2.70 3.31
N TYR A 472 -6.52 -2.74 3.28
CA TYR A 472 -5.71 -2.75 4.49
C TYR A 472 -5.85 -1.45 5.28
N GLY A 473 -5.90 -0.28 4.62
CA GLY A 473 -6.11 1.01 5.27
C GLY A 473 -7.45 1.11 5.99
N VAL A 474 -8.53 0.62 5.37
CA VAL A 474 -9.85 0.50 6.02
C VAL A 474 -9.75 -0.44 7.21
N THR A 475 -9.20 -1.64 7.03
CA THR A 475 -9.06 -2.61 8.14
C THR A 475 -8.32 -1.98 9.32
N MET A 476 -7.13 -1.41 9.11
CA MET A 476 -6.30 -0.77 10.14
C MET A 476 -6.96 0.48 10.78
N ALA A 477 -7.87 1.16 10.07
CA ALA A 477 -8.61 2.28 10.64
C ALA A 477 -9.50 1.85 11.81
N GLY A 478 -9.92 0.57 11.87
CA GLY A 478 -10.71 0.02 12.97
C GLY A 478 -10.06 0.23 14.34
N LEU A 479 -8.74 0.04 14.42
CA LEU A 479 -7.96 0.32 15.62
C LEU A 479 -8.08 1.79 16.06
N GLY A 480 -7.94 2.74 15.13
CA GLY A 480 -8.08 4.17 15.43
C GLY A 480 -9.46 4.55 15.95
N LEU A 481 -10.53 4.00 15.37
CA LEU A 481 -11.89 4.26 15.85
C LEU A 481 -12.12 3.68 17.26
N SER A 482 -11.71 2.43 17.48
CA SER A 482 -11.85 1.76 18.77
C SER A 482 -11.02 2.44 19.86
N GLY A 483 -9.80 2.87 19.56
CA GLY A 483 -8.93 3.61 20.49
C GLY A 483 -9.42 5.01 20.83
N ALA A 484 -10.42 5.54 20.14
CA ALA A 484 -11.11 6.78 20.49
C ALA A 484 -12.35 6.53 21.38
N ILE A 485 -13.09 5.44 21.14
CA ILE A 485 -14.38 5.15 21.80
C ILE A 485 -14.21 4.28 23.06
N LEU A 486 -13.39 3.22 22.99
CA LEU A 486 -13.25 2.25 24.08
C LEU A 486 -12.66 2.85 25.35
N PRO A 487 -11.62 3.72 25.34
CA PRO A 487 -11.08 4.26 26.58
C PRO A 487 -12.13 4.97 27.43
N VAL A 488 -12.97 5.82 26.82
CA VAL A 488 -14.03 6.56 27.51
C VAL A 488 -15.08 5.63 28.09
N THR A 489 -15.47 4.61 27.30
CA THR A 489 -16.47 3.63 27.72
C THR A 489 -15.96 2.79 28.89
N LEU A 490 -14.68 2.37 28.83
CA LEU A 490 -14.04 1.57 29.87
C LEU A 490 -13.81 2.38 31.15
N GLU A 491 -13.38 3.64 31.04
CA GLU A 491 -13.20 4.54 32.19
C GLU A 491 -14.51 4.68 32.97
N TRP A 492 -15.62 4.95 32.27
CA TRP A 492 -16.94 5.02 32.88
C TRP A 492 -17.36 3.70 33.56
N LEU A 493 -17.13 2.56 32.89
CA LEU A 493 -17.53 1.25 33.39
C LEU A 493 -16.70 0.82 34.62
N LEU A 494 -15.40 1.13 34.60
CA LEU A 494 -14.47 0.86 35.70
C LEU A 494 -14.84 1.65 36.96
N HIS A 495 -15.11 2.96 36.83
CA HIS A 495 -15.50 3.78 37.97
C HIS A 495 -16.87 3.44 38.54
N SER A 496 -17.82 3.00 37.69
CA SER A 496 -19.19 2.72 38.11
C SER A 496 -19.39 1.30 38.68
N TYR A 497 -18.72 0.30 38.10
CA TYR A 497 -18.99 -1.12 38.37
C TYR A 497 -17.75 -1.95 38.74
N GLY A 498 -16.56 -1.35 38.69
CA GLY A 498 -15.28 -2.00 38.97
C GLY A 498 -14.78 -2.94 37.86
N PHE A 499 -13.54 -3.40 38.01
CA PHE A 499 -12.85 -4.16 36.96
C PHE A 499 -13.47 -5.54 36.66
N ARG A 500 -13.97 -6.24 37.68
CA ARG A 500 -14.51 -7.61 37.52
C ARG A 500 -15.73 -7.61 36.61
N THR A 501 -16.65 -6.68 36.85
CA THR A 501 -17.85 -6.49 36.03
C THR A 501 -17.48 -5.97 34.65
N THR A 502 -16.58 -5.00 34.59
CA THR A 502 -16.07 -4.41 33.32
C THR A 502 -15.56 -5.49 32.38
N LEU A 503 -14.68 -6.39 32.84
CA LEU A 503 -14.11 -7.45 32.00
C LEU A 503 -15.16 -8.44 31.50
N ARG A 504 -16.19 -8.75 32.30
CA ARG A 504 -17.30 -9.61 31.89
C ARG A 504 -18.17 -8.94 30.83
N VAL A 505 -18.46 -7.65 31.00
CA VAL A 505 -19.19 -6.85 30.00
C VAL A 505 -18.38 -6.76 28.70
N CYS A 506 -17.06 -6.57 28.77
CA CYS A 506 -16.19 -6.62 27.59
C CYS A 506 -16.26 -7.98 26.90
N ALA A 507 -16.16 -9.09 27.63
CA ALA A 507 -16.27 -10.44 27.07
C ALA A 507 -17.62 -10.65 26.36
N LEU A 508 -18.73 -10.26 26.98
CA LEU A 508 -20.07 -10.35 26.37
C LEU A 508 -20.22 -9.45 25.14
N SER A 509 -19.64 -8.24 25.18
CA SER A 509 -19.66 -7.30 24.06
C SER A 509 -18.86 -7.83 22.87
N PHE A 510 -17.72 -8.49 23.12
CA PHE A 510 -16.94 -9.16 22.08
C PHE A 510 -17.75 -10.25 21.37
N VAL A 511 -18.50 -11.06 22.13
CA VAL A 511 -19.41 -12.06 21.54
C VAL A 511 -20.51 -11.36 20.75
N ALA A 512 -21.19 -10.39 21.34
CA ALA A 512 -22.33 -9.72 20.72
C ALA A 512 -21.97 -9.01 19.40
N LEU A 513 -20.80 -8.37 19.34
CA LEU A 513 -20.38 -7.59 18.18
C LEU A 513 -19.67 -8.44 17.11
N ASN A 514 -18.90 -9.47 17.47
CA ASN A 514 -18.19 -10.30 16.48
C ASN A 514 -19.02 -11.47 15.94
N LEU A 515 -19.97 -12.03 16.70
CA LEU A 515 -20.73 -13.21 16.26
C LEU A 515 -21.55 -12.94 14.99
N PRO A 516 -22.25 -11.79 14.83
CA PRO A 516 -22.90 -11.44 13.56
C PRO A 516 -21.91 -11.27 12.40
N VAL A 517 -20.70 -10.78 12.71
CA VAL A 517 -19.66 -10.49 11.72
C VAL A 517 -19.10 -11.77 11.10
N LEU A 518 -19.05 -12.87 11.85
CA LEU A 518 -18.61 -14.18 11.36
C LEU A 518 -19.45 -14.70 10.19
N PHE A 519 -20.72 -14.31 10.07
CA PHE A 519 -21.55 -14.72 8.95
C PHE A 519 -21.11 -14.08 7.62
N PHE A 520 -20.54 -12.88 7.68
CA PHE A 520 -20.05 -12.11 6.53
C PHE A 520 -18.57 -12.38 6.23
N PHE A 521 -17.82 -12.86 7.22
CA PHE A 521 -16.40 -13.17 7.08
C PHE A 521 -16.18 -14.51 6.36
N ARG A 522 -16.30 -14.50 5.02
CA ARG A 522 -16.20 -15.70 4.17
C ARG A 522 -15.01 -15.64 3.21
N PRO A 523 -14.33 -16.79 2.97
CA PRO A 523 -13.33 -16.87 1.92
C PRO A 523 -13.96 -16.70 0.55
N ARG A 524 -13.19 -16.15 -0.40
CA ARG A 524 -13.62 -16.05 -1.80
C ARG A 524 -13.28 -17.30 -2.57
N LEU A 525 -12.11 -17.88 -2.31
CA LEU A 525 -11.64 -19.07 -3.00
C LEU A 525 -12.11 -20.34 -2.28
N PRO A 526 -12.54 -21.38 -3.02
CA PRO A 526 -12.85 -22.66 -2.43
C PRO A 526 -11.57 -23.28 -1.85
N LEU A 527 -11.67 -23.92 -0.69
CA LEU A 527 -10.53 -24.48 0.06
C LEU A 527 -9.69 -25.48 -0.77
N SER A 528 -10.26 -26.10 -1.81
CA SER A 528 -9.56 -26.98 -2.75
C SER A 528 -8.47 -26.24 -3.54
N GLN A 529 -8.71 -24.98 -3.94
CA GLN A 529 -7.74 -24.15 -4.67
C GLN A 529 -6.66 -23.58 -3.76
N THR A 530 -6.96 -23.31 -2.48
CA THR A 530 -5.98 -22.81 -1.50
C THR A 530 -4.97 -23.88 -1.05
N THR A 531 -5.27 -25.16 -1.27
CA THR A 531 -4.46 -26.30 -0.77
C THR A 531 -3.27 -26.64 -1.68
N GLN A 532 -3.19 -26.07 -2.88
CA GLN A 532 -2.16 -26.35 -3.89
C GLN A 532 -0.77 -25.75 -3.55
N SER A 533 -0.68 -24.73 -2.70
CA SER A 533 0.59 -24.08 -2.33
C SER A 533 0.93 -24.28 -0.84
N ARG A 534 1.47 -25.46 -0.51
CA ARG A 534 1.91 -25.80 0.86
C ARG A 534 3.37 -25.43 1.17
N SER A 535 4.12 -24.91 0.20
CA SER A 535 5.53 -24.57 0.42
C SER A 535 5.70 -23.14 0.95
N PHE A 536 6.64 -22.98 1.89
CA PHE A 536 7.13 -21.66 2.32
C PHE A 536 8.31 -21.26 1.47
N ASN A 537 8.15 -20.18 0.71
CA ASN A 537 9.27 -19.53 0.07
C ASN A 537 9.67 -18.32 0.91
N MET A 538 10.62 -18.55 1.83
CA MET A 538 11.22 -17.51 2.66
C MET A 538 12.31 -16.72 1.93
N SER A 539 12.39 -16.78 0.60
CA SER A 539 13.39 -16.05 -0.20
C SER A 539 13.31 -14.52 -0.01
N PHE A 540 12.25 -13.98 0.60
CA PHE A 540 12.18 -12.56 0.92
C PHE A 540 13.14 -12.14 2.04
N TRP A 541 13.56 -13.06 2.92
CA TRP A 541 14.51 -12.76 4.01
C TRP A 541 15.89 -12.31 3.50
N THR A 542 16.24 -12.65 2.26
CA THR A 542 17.49 -12.22 1.61
C THR A 542 17.26 -11.03 0.66
N CYS A 543 16.03 -10.51 0.57
CA CYS A 543 15.72 -9.36 -0.26
C CYS A 543 16.06 -8.05 0.47
N SER A 544 16.95 -7.25 -0.11
CA SER A 544 17.34 -5.95 0.44
C SER A 544 16.13 -5.04 0.71
N ASN A 545 15.10 -5.07 -0.16
CA ASN A 545 13.91 -4.23 0.03
C ASN A 545 13.16 -4.55 1.31
N PHE A 546 12.93 -5.84 1.55
CA PHE A 546 12.31 -6.29 2.78
C PHE A 546 13.15 -5.90 3.99
N LEU A 547 14.46 -6.21 3.99
CA LEU A 547 15.32 -5.92 5.15
C LEU A 547 15.42 -4.43 5.49
N ILE A 548 15.56 -3.58 4.47
CA ILE A 548 15.63 -2.12 4.64
C ILE A 548 14.30 -1.60 5.22
N LEU A 549 13.16 -1.96 4.61
CA LEU A 549 11.85 -1.47 5.06
C LEU A 549 11.42 -2.09 6.40
N GLN A 550 11.82 -3.33 6.69
CA GLN A 550 11.63 -3.99 7.98
C GLN A 550 12.41 -3.27 9.09
N SER A 551 13.67 -2.92 8.85
CA SER A 551 14.46 -2.20 9.85
C SER A 551 13.91 -0.80 10.13
N ALA A 552 13.42 -0.10 9.10
CA ALA A 552 12.72 1.17 9.26
C ALA A 552 11.47 1.00 10.16
N ASN A 553 10.70 -0.06 9.94
CA ASN A 553 9.52 -0.40 10.73
C ASN A 553 9.86 -0.72 12.19
N ILE A 554 10.97 -1.41 12.46
CA ILE A 554 11.45 -1.71 13.83
C ILE A 554 11.95 -0.44 14.52
N ILE A 555 12.75 0.39 13.83
CA ILE A 555 13.24 1.66 14.38
C ILE A 555 12.07 2.55 14.77
N GLN A 556 11.07 2.63 13.90
CA GLN A 556 9.87 3.40 14.13
C GLN A 556 9.04 2.91 15.31
N SER A 557 8.88 1.60 15.45
CA SER A 557 8.06 1.00 16.49
C SER A 557 8.61 1.22 17.89
N LEU A 558 9.94 1.37 18.05
CA LEU A 558 10.58 1.74 19.32
C LEU A 558 10.08 3.09 19.86
N GLY A 559 9.86 4.07 18.97
CA GLY A 559 9.37 5.40 19.34
C GLY A 559 7.86 5.57 19.27
N TYR A 560 7.16 4.75 18.48
CA TYR A 560 5.74 4.93 18.14
C TYR A 560 4.80 4.87 19.36
N PHE A 561 5.02 3.93 20.27
CA PHE A 561 4.11 3.68 21.39
C PHE A 561 4.31 4.67 22.55
N ILE A 562 5.46 5.34 22.60
CA ILE A 562 5.87 6.23 23.69
C ILE A 562 4.88 7.40 23.88
N PRO A 563 4.49 8.15 22.83
CA PRO A 563 3.45 9.17 22.94
C PRO A 563 2.17 8.66 23.62
N GLY A 564 1.63 7.53 23.17
CA GLY A 564 0.40 6.96 23.72
C GLY A 564 0.48 6.61 25.21
N ILE A 565 1.68 6.30 25.71
CA ILE A 565 1.91 5.96 27.12
C ILE A 565 2.04 7.22 28.00
N TYR A 566 2.80 8.23 27.55
CA TYR A 566 3.22 9.33 28.42
C TYR A 566 2.48 10.66 28.20
N LEU A 567 1.74 10.83 27.10
CA LEU A 567 0.96 12.06 26.84
C LEU A 567 -0.05 12.40 27.93
N PRO A 568 -0.85 11.46 28.48
CA PRO A 568 -1.79 11.80 29.55
C PRO A 568 -1.09 12.36 30.79
N SER A 569 0.05 11.78 31.17
CA SER A 569 0.87 12.20 32.31
C SER A 569 1.54 13.55 32.05
N PHE A 570 2.05 13.78 30.84
CA PHE A 570 2.60 15.08 30.44
C PHE A 570 1.51 16.17 30.39
N ALA A 571 0.30 15.86 29.92
CA ALA A 571 -0.83 16.78 29.97
C ALA A 571 -1.16 17.19 31.42
N ARG A 572 -1.11 16.24 32.37
CA ARG A 572 -1.28 16.55 33.80
C ARG A 572 -0.17 17.45 34.35
N SER A 573 1.08 17.28 33.92
CA SER A 573 2.19 18.11 34.41
C SER A 573 2.12 19.56 33.95
N ILE A 574 1.46 19.84 32.82
CA ILE A 574 1.16 21.20 32.34
C ILE A 574 -0.17 21.77 32.87
N GLY A 575 -0.87 21.03 33.75
CA GLY A 575 -2.08 21.50 34.45
C GLY A 575 -3.42 20.99 33.90
N ALA A 576 -3.45 19.95 33.05
CA ALA A 576 -4.70 19.38 32.54
C ALA A 576 -5.54 18.70 33.64
N SER A 577 -6.86 18.79 33.51
CA SER A 577 -7.81 17.94 34.21
C SER A 577 -7.78 16.49 33.69
N SER A 578 -8.36 15.55 34.45
CA SER A 578 -8.40 14.11 34.06
C SER A 578 -8.96 13.90 32.65
N ILE A 579 -10.05 14.60 32.33
CA ILE A 579 -10.71 14.48 31.02
C ILE A 579 -9.90 15.10 29.89
N GLU A 580 -9.19 16.21 30.16
CA GLU A 580 -8.29 16.87 29.20
C GLU A 580 -7.06 16.02 28.91
N SER A 581 -6.57 15.25 29.88
CA SER A 581 -5.52 14.25 29.70
C SER A 581 -5.99 13.06 28.86
N THR A 582 -7.18 12.50 29.14
CA THR A 582 -7.76 11.40 28.34
C THR A 582 -8.00 11.84 26.89
N ALA A 583 -8.39 13.10 26.66
CA ALA A 583 -8.60 13.66 25.33
C ALA A 583 -7.35 13.54 24.42
N THR A 584 -6.14 13.56 24.97
CA THR A 584 -4.91 13.41 24.18
C THR A 584 -4.83 12.07 23.43
N VAL A 585 -5.25 10.98 24.07
CA VAL A 585 -5.25 9.63 23.49
C VAL A 585 -6.40 9.49 22.49
N VAL A 586 -7.56 10.03 22.82
CA VAL A 586 -8.73 10.04 21.93
C VAL A 586 -8.40 10.77 20.62
N LEU A 587 -7.72 11.92 20.70
CA LEU A 587 -7.32 12.70 19.53
C LEU A 587 -6.27 11.98 18.67
N ILE A 588 -5.27 11.31 19.28
CA ILE A 588 -4.28 10.52 18.54
C ILE A 588 -4.96 9.39 17.76
N ASN A 589 -5.81 8.60 18.42
CA ASN A 589 -6.46 7.46 17.80
C ASN A 589 -7.50 7.88 16.75
N GLY A 590 -8.28 8.94 17.04
CA GLY A 590 -9.23 9.51 16.09
C GLY A 590 -8.54 10.08 14.85
N ALA A 591 -7.39 10.73 15.00
CA ALA A 591 -6.57 11.17 13.87
C ALA A 591 -5.94 9.98 13.11
N ALA A 592 -5.54 8.92 13.81
CA ALA A 592 -5.02 7.70 13.19
C ALA A 592 -6.05 7.00 12.30
N PHE A 593 -7.34 7.04 12.66
CA PHE A 593 -8.42 6.53 11.80
C PHE A 593 -8.36 7.16 10.39
N PHE A 594 -8.32 8.49 10.31
CA PHE A 594 -8.22 9.20 9.03
C PHE A 594 -6.86 8.97 8.36
N GLY A 595 -5.78 8.93 9.14
CA GLY A 595 -4.44 8.62 8.66
C GLY A 595 -4.37 7.27 7.93
N CYS A 596 -4.92 6.21 8.52
CA CYS A 596 -4.94 4.87 7.94
C CYS A 596 -5.71 4.82 6.61
N LEU A 597 -6.87 5.47 6.53
CA LEU A 597 -7.66 5.55 5.30
C LEU A 597 -6.88 6.28 4.19
N CYS A 598 -6.32 7.45 4.49
CA CYS A 598 -5.55 8.25 3.55
C CYS A 598 -4.30 7.52 3.06
N MET A 599 -3.55 6.91 3.98
CA MET A 599 -2.34 6.15 3.65
C MET A 599 -2.68 4.94 2.80
N GLY A 600 -3.73 4.18 3.13
CA GLY A 600 -4.18 3.04 2.33
C GLY A 600 -4.46 3.40 0.87
N MET A 601 -5.17 4.51 0.65
CA MET A 601 -5.40 5.03 -0.71
C MET A 601 -4.11 5.55 -1.37
N ALA A 602 -3.25 6.23 -0.60
CA ALA A 602 -2.00 6.80 -1.12
C ALA A 602 -1.03 5.71 -1.58
N VAL A 603 -0.89 4.61 -0.84
CA VAL A 603 0.04 3.52 -1.19
C VAL A 603 -0.41 2.70 -2.37
N ASP A 604 -1.68 2.78 -2.79
CA ASP A 604 -2.13 2.20 -4.06
C ASP A 604 -1.73 3.04 -5.28
N LYS A 605 -1.50 4.36 -5.09
CA LYS A 605 -1.16 5.30 -6.18
C LYS A 605 0.32 5.66 -6.23
N TYR A 606 0.97 5.76 -5.08
CA TYR A 606 2.35 6.24 -4.94
C TYR A 606 3.27 5.13 -4.46
N HIS A 607 4.57 5.28 -4.77
CA HIS A 607 5.57 4.33 -4.32
C HIS A 607 5.70 4.33 -2.78
N VAL A 608 5.73 3.15 -2.16
CA VAL A 608 5.68 2.96 -0.70
C VAL A 608 6.70 3.80 0.08
N VAL A 609 7.94 3.84 -0.41
CA VAL A 609 9.04 4.63 0.19
C VAL A 609 8.71 6.13 0.29
N ASN A 610 8.03 6.70 -0.71
CA ASN A 610 7.66 8.12 -0.67
C ASN A 610 6.56 8.37 0.36
N CYS A 611 5.58 7.46 0.44
CA CYS A 611 4.51 7.54 1.44
C CYS A 611 5.08 7.42 2.87
N LEU A 612 6.00 6.47 3.09
CA LEU A 612 6.68 6.30 4.37
C LEU A 612 7.55 7.51 4.73
N LEU A 613 8.21 8.15 3.77
CA LEU A 613 8.97 9.38 4.02
C LEU A 613 8.07 10.54 4.47
N VAL A 614 6.91 10.73 3.82
CA VAL A 614 5.96 11.79 4.21
C VAL A 614 5.43 11.54 5.62
N SER A 615 5.11 10.28 5.95
CA SER A 615 4.75 9.85 7.31
C SER A 615 5.87 10.08 8.33
N ALA A 616 7.11 9.75 7.98
CA ALA A 616 8.29 9.94 8.82
C ALA A 616 8.54 11.43 9.13
N ILE A 617 8.53 12.29 8.11
CA ILE A 617 8.73 13.73 8.26
C ILE A 617 7.59 14.35 9.08
N GLY A 618 6.34 14.00 8.76
CA GLY A 618 5.17 14.53 9.47
C GLY A 618 5.16 14.16 10.96
N SER A 619 5.45 12.89 11.27
CA SER A 619 5.53 12.42 12.66
C SER A 619 6.73 13.01 13.41
N ALA A 620 7.92 13.06 12.79
CA ALA A 620 9.12 13.64 13.41
C ALA A 620 8.96 15.14 13.68
N THR A 621 8.38 15.88 12.72
CA THR A 621 8.10 17.32 12.88
C THR A 621 7.09 17.56 13.99
N GLY A 622 6.02 16.75 14.06
CA GLY A 622 5.05 16.82 15.16
C GLY A 622 5.72 16.60 16.52
N VAL A 623 6.59 15.60 16.65
CA VAL A 623 7.27 15.29 17.91
C VAL A 623 8.26 16.39 18.30
N VAL A 624 9.16 16.78 17.39
CA VAL A 624 10.24 17.72 17.71
C VAL A 624 9.71 19.14 17.91
N LEU A 625 8.77 19.58 17.07
CA LEU A 625 8.26 20.95 17.14
C LEU A 625 7.06 21.08 18.07
N LEU A 626 6.03 20.25 17.90
CA LEU A 626 4.78 20.48 18.63
C LEU A 626 4.84 19.90 20.03
N TRP A 627 5.33 18.67 20.20
CA TRP A 627 5.49 18.09 21.55
C TRP A 627 6.67 18.73 22.28
N GLY A 628 7.83 18.86 21.63
CA GLY A 628 9.05 19.43 22.20
C GLY A 628 8.92 20.89 22.69
N PHE A 629 8.12 21.72 22.01
CA PHE A 629 7.86 23.10 22.41
C PHE A 629 6.45 23.28 23.02
N SER A 630 5.78 22.19 23.41
CA SER A 630 4.46 22.32 24.04
C SER A 630 4.56 22.98 25.41
N SER A 631 3.85 24.10 25.55
CA SER A 631 3.67 24.86 26.79
C SER A 631 2.20 25.06 27.14
N SER A 632 1.30 24.65 26.26
CA SER A 632 -0.14 24.81 26.37
C SER A 632 -0.87 23.57 25.87
N LEU A 633 -2.08 23.33 26.40
CA LEU A 633 -2.92 22.22 25.97
C LEU A 633 -3.29 22.30 24.48
N GLY A 634 -3.48 23.51 23.93
CA GLY A 634 -3.78 23.70 22.52
C GLY A 634 -2.66 23.21 21.58
N THR A 635 -1.40 23.48 21.93
CA THR A 635 -0.24 22.97 21.19
C THR A 635 -0.16 21.44 21.30
N LEU A 636 -0.45 20.90 22.47
CA LEU A 636 -0.44 19.45 22.72
C LEU A 636 -1.55 18.72 21.92
N TYR A 637 -2.76 19.28 21.84
CA TYR A 637 -3.83 18.70 21.02
C TYR A 637 -3.55 18.78 19.52
N THR A 638 -2.89 19.86 19.07
CA THR A 638 -2.43 19.97 17.68
C THR A 638 -1.39 18.88 17.38
N PHE A 639 -0.47 18.62 18.32
CA PHE A 639 0.46 17.50 18.23
C PHE A 639 -0.26 16.16 18.12
N CYS A 640 -1.25 15.88 18.99
CA CYS A 640 -2.03 14.64 18.95
C CYS A 640 -2.63 14.36 17.57
N LEU A 641 -3.21 15.38 16.94
CA LEU A 641 -3.81 15.27 15.61
C LEU A 641 -2.77 14.97 14.53
N ILE A 642 -1.68 15.74 14.48
CA ILE A 642 -0.64 15.54 13.47
C ILE A 642 0.06 14.19 13.65
N TYR A 643 0.42 13.86 14.89
CA TYR A 643 1.08 12.61 15.19
C TYR A 643 0.17 11.41 14.88
N GLY A 644 -1.11 11.46 15.24
CA GLY A 644 -2.07 10.41 14.93
C GLY A 644 -2.19 10.16 13.42
N VAL A 645 -2.35 11.22 12.61
CA VAL A 645 -2.45 11.08 11.14
C VAL A 645 -1.18 10.45 10.55
N PHE A 646 0.00 10.96 10.90
CA PHE A 646 1.24 10.55 10.23
C PHE A 646 1.88 9.30 10.84
N ALA A 647 1.90 9.14 12.15
CA ALA A 647 2.50 7.97 12.79
C ALA A 647 1.53 6.77 12.81
N GLY A 648 0.24 7.01 13.05
CA GLY A 648 -0.78 5.95 13.14
C GLY A 648 -1.00 5.20 11.82
N CYS A 649 -0.78 5.86 10.69
CA CYS A 649 -1.07 5.30 9.38
C CYS A 649 -0.06 4.28 8.84
N GLN A 650 1.12 4.14 9.47
CA GLN A 650 2.23 3.36 8.91
C GLN A 650 1.93 1.88 8.70
N SER A 651 1.11 1.26 9.55
CA SER A 651 0.71 -0.14 9.39
C SER A 651 -0.06 -0.37 8.09
N SER A 652 -0.77 0.64 7.59
CA SER A 652 -1.51 0.57 6.32
C SER A 652 -0.55 0.46 5.12
N ALA A 653 0.67 0.97 5.25
CA ALA A 653 1.68 0.93 4.19
C ALA A 653 2.35 -0.44 4.03
N TRP A 654 2.21 -1.36 5.00
CA TRP A 654 2.77 -2.71 4.90
C TRP A 654 2.25 -3.48 3.68
N SER A 655 0.99 -3.24 3.30
CA SER A 655 0.40 -3.78 2.06
C SER A 655 1.22 -3.47 0.81
N ALA A 656 1.79 -2.26 0.72
CA ALA A 656 2.63 -1.85 -0.40
C ALA A 656 4.08 -2.31 -0.26
N VAL A 657 4.59 -2.48 0.97
CA VAL A 657 5.90 -3.13 1.21
C VAL A 657 5.87 -4.59 0.74
N VAL A 658 4.77 -5.29 1.04
CA VAL A 658 4.51 -6.66 0.57
C VAL A 658 4.51 -6.70 -0.96
N ARG A 659 3.76 -5.80 -1.61
CA ARG A 659 3.73 -5.70 -3.08
C ARG A 659 5.12 -5.48 -3.68
N ASP A 660 5.87 -4.51 -3.18
CA ASP A 660 7.23 -4.20 -3.65
C ASP A 660 8.20 -5.38 -3.48
N THR A 661 8.09 -6.11 -2.36
CA THR A 661 8.91 -7.30 -2.08
C THR A 661 8.59 -8.43 -3.05
N ILE A 662 7.31 -8.66 -3.35
CA ILE A 662 6.87 -9.71 -4.28
C ILE A 662 7.25 -9.37 -5.73
N GLU A 663 7.16 -8.10 -6.12
CA GLU A 663 7.58 -7.68 -7.47
C GLU A 663 9.06 -8.02 -7.74
N LYS A 664 9.92 -7.89 -6.72
CA LYS A 664 11.33 -8.32 -6.78
C LYS A 664 11.55 -9.82 -6.62
N ARG A 665 10.76 -10.47 -5.77
CA ARG A 665 10.85 -11.91 -5.47
C ARG A 665 9.48 -12.55 -5.65
N ARG A 666 9.11 -12.86 -6.90
CA ARG A 666 7.79 -13.39 -7.29
C ARG A 666 7.39 -14.71 -6.62
N GLY A 667 8.32 -15.39 -5.97
CA GLY A 667 8.04 -16.60 -5.20
C GLY A 667 7.68 -16.36 -3.72
N ALA A 668 7.91 -15.15 -3.18
CA ALA A 668 7.68 -14.86 -1.76
C ALA A 668 6.18 -14.89 -1.40
N ASP A 669 5.88 -15.42 -0.22
CA ASP A 669 4.50 -15.46 0.28
C ASP A 669 4.08 -14.11 0.87
N SER A 670 3.02 -13.51 0.31
CA SER A 670 2.53 -12.17 0.63
C SER A 670 2.14 -12.00 2.09
N GLY A 671 1.31 -12.91 2.60
CA GLY A 671 0.85 -12.84 3.98
C GLY A 671 1.96 -13.12 4.98
N MET A 672 2.95 -13.97 4.65
CA MET A 672 4.12 -14.16 5.51
C MET A 672 5.03 -12.92 5.56
N VAL A 673 5.22 -12.21 4.43
CA VAL A 673 5.95 -10.93 4.41
C VAL A 673 5.25 -9.91 5.32
N TRP A 674 3.91 -9.80 5.23
CA TRP A 674 3.12 -8.94 6.10
C TRP A 674 3.28 -9.35 7.57
N ALA A 675 3.18 -10.65 7.86
CA ALA A 675 3.30 -11.18 9.21
C ALA A 675 4.67 -10.90 9.84
N CYS A 676 5.76 -10.97 9.06
CA CYS A 676 7.08 -10.59 9.53
C CYS A 676 7.23 -9.07 9.77
N LEU A 677 6.58 -8.22 8.96
CA LEU A 677 6.48 -6.77 9.23
C LEU A 677 5.77 -6.51 10.57
N SER A 678 4.65 -7.19 10.79
CA SER A 678 3.93 -7.18 12.07
C SER A 678 4.84 -7.61 13.23
N ALA A 679 5.55 -8.73 13.09
CA ALA A 679 6.44 -9.23 14.14
C ALA A 679 7.55 -8.22 14.51
N GLY A 680 8.10 -7.51 13.53
CA GLY A 680 9.07 -6.43 13.81
C GLY A 680 8.48 -5.27 14.62
N ARG A 681 7.22 -4.90 14.35
CA ARG A 681 6.53 -3.90 15.17
C ARG A 681 6.30 -4.39 16.60
N GLY A 682 6.00 -5.67 16.77
CA GLY A 682 5.86 -6.32 18.08
C GLY A 682 7.15 -6.31 18.89
N VAL A 683 8.29 -6.62 18.27
CA VAL A 683 9.61 -6.52 18.94
C VAL A 683 9.87 -5.10 19.45
N GLY A 684 9.65 -4.08 18.61
CA GLY A 684 9.83 -2.70 19.05
C GLY A 684 8.83 -2.26 20.13
N ASN A 685 7.58 -2.75 20.10
CA ASN A 685 6.61 -2.51 21.17
C ASN A 685 7.14 -3.04 22.52
N LEU A 686 7.61 -4.29 22.55
CA LEU A 686 8.10 -4.92 23.78
C LEU A 686 9.36 -4.22 24.33
N CYS A 687 10.23 -3.74 23.45
CA CYS A 687 11.41 -2.96 23.82
C CYS A 687 11.08 -1.52 24.24
N SER A 688 9.99 -0.93 23.73
CA SER A 688 9.66 0.49 23.96
C SER A 688 9.40 0.82 25.44
N GLY A 689 8.80 -0.10 26.20
CA GLY A 689 8.52 0.08 27.63
C GLY A 689 9.80 0.31 28.45
N PRO A 690 10.67 -0.71 28.61
CA PRO A 690 11.93 -0.56 29.37
C PRO A 690 12.83 0.56 28.83
N LEU A 691 12.86 0.76 27.51
CA LEU A 691 13.64 1.82 26.90
C LEU A 691 13.13 3.21 27.29
N SER A 692 11.81 3.41 27.31
CA SER A 692 11.22 4.68 27.73
C SER A 692 11.47 5.00 29.20
N GLU A 693 11.48 3.99 30.07
CA GLU A 693 11.79 4.15 31.50
C GLU A 693 13.27 4.49 31.71
N ALA A 694 14.19 3.83 30.99
CA ALA A 694 15.60 4.18 31.01
C ALA A 694 15.87 5.62 30.52
N LEU A 695 15.12 6.08 29.52
CA LEU A 695 15.20 7.46 29.02
C LEU A 695 14.71 8.48 30.05
N LEU A 696 13.67 8.16 30.83
CA LEU A 696 13.19 9.02 31.91
C LEU A 696 14.21 9.14 33.05
N HIS A 697 14.95 8.07 33.36
CA HIS A 697 16.03 8.10 34.35
C HIS A 697 17.27 8.88 33.92
N SER A 698 17.41 9.24 32.63
CA SER A 698 18.56 10.00 32.13
C SER A 698 18.61 11.48 32.59
N GLY A 699 17.59 11.92 33.33
CA GLY A 699 17.55 13.21 34.02
C GLY A 699 17.06 14.38 33.16
N ASN A 700 16.72 15.49 33.82
CA ASN A 700 16.22 16.68 33.14
C ASN A 700 17.34 17.37 32.37
N TRP A 701 17.11 17.61 31.09
CA TRP A 701 18.02 18.42 30.28
C TRP A 701 17.85 19.89 30.64
N ASN A 702 18.94 20.65 30.68
CA ASN A 702 18.89 22.12 30.78
C ASN A 702 18.43 22.72 29.44
N ALA A 703 17.17 22.48 29.09
CA ALA A 703 16.55 22.88 27.84
C ALA A 703 15.22 23.61 28.10
N VAL A 704 14.78 24.38 27.12
CA VAL A 704 13.57 25.22 27.20
C VAL A 704 12.31 24.37 26.97
N LEU A 705 11.23 24.67 27.70
CA LEU A 705 9.88 24.07 27.55
C LEU A 705 9.82 22.56 27.80
N ALA A 706 9.10 21.77 26.99
CA ALA A 706 8.86 20.35 27.26
C ALA A 706 10.17 19.53 27.28
N TYR A 707 11.22 19.99 26.59
CA TYR A 707 12.55 19.37 26.68
C TYR A 707 13.20 19.48 28.07
N GLY A 708 12.84 20.49 28.88
CA GLY A 708 13.31 20.66 30.25
C GLY A 708 12.44 19.98 31.32
N SER A 709 11.27 19.44 30.94
CA SER A 709 10.26 18.89 31.85
C SER A 709 10.54 17.47 32.37
N GLY A 710 11.72 16.92 32.07
CA GLY A 710 12.09 15.52 32.33
C GLY A 710 11.68 14.53 31.24
N TYR A 711 10.85 14.96 30.29
CA TYR A 711 10.47 14.16 29.11
C TYR A 711 11.37 14.42 27.88
N GLY A 712 12.39 15.27 27.99
CA GLY A 712 13.19 15.72 26.85
C GLY A 712 13.94 14.61 26.10
N ALA A 713 14.59 13.70 26.82
CA ALA A 713 15.28 12.56 26.22
C ALA A 713 14.32 11.63 25.45
N LEU A 714 13.11 11.48 25.98
CA LEU A 714 12.04 10.67 25.41
C LEU A 714 11.46 11.31 24.15
N ILE A 715 11.19 12.62 24.16
CA ILE A 715 10.75 13.39 22.98
C ILE A 715 11.83 13.34 21.88
N ALA A 716 13.10 13.56 22.23
CA ALA A 716 14.21 13.50 21.28
C ALA A 716 14.35 12.11 20.64
N PHE A 717 14.26 11.05 21.45
CA PHE A 717 14.31 9.66 20.98
C PHE A 717 13.13 9.33 20.05
N THR A 718 11.89 9.68 20.42
CA THR A 718 10.72 9.48 19.57
C THR A 718 10.83 10.26 18.26
N GLY A 719 11.35 11.49 18.29
CA GLY A 719 11.56 12.29 17.07
C GLY A 719 12.64 11.69 16.16
N ALA A 720 13.75 11.23 16.74
CA ALA A 720 14.83 10.61 15.98
C ALA A 720 14.40 9.29 15.34
N THR A 721 13.73 8.42 16.09
CA THR A 721 13.19 7.14 15.57
C THR A 721 12.12 7.37 14.50
N ALA A 722 11.27 8.40 14.66
CA ALA A 722 10.28 8.80 13.65
C ALA A 722 10.94 9.31 12.36
N LEU A 723 12.04 10.05 12.45
CA LEU A 723 12.76 10.52 11.26
C LEU A 723 13.52 9.37 10.58
N LEU A 724 14.20 8.54 11.37
CA LEU A 724 14.99 7.41 10.88
C LEU A 724 14.14 6.31 10.24
N SER A 725 12.84 6.24 10.53
CA SER A 725 11.93 5.33 9.81
C SER A 725 11.83 5.66 8.31
N GLY A 726 12.11 6.92 7.92
CA GLY A 726 12.18 7.35 6.52
C GLY A 726 13.44 6.92 5.78
N TRP A 727 14.39 6.21 6.42
CA TRP A 727 15.70 5.93 5.83
C TRP A 727 15.65 5.06 4.57
N GLY A 728 14.54 4.32 4.36
CA GLY A 728 14.28 3.64 3.10
C GLY A 728 14.36 4.58 1.89
N TYR A 729 14.02 5.87 2.04
CA TYR A 729 14.19 6.85 0.96
C TYR A 729 15.66 7.10 0.62
N ALA A 730 16.52 7.21 1.63
CA ALA A 730 17.95 7.34 1.42
C ALA A 730 18.52 6.07 0.75
N ALA A 731 18.11 4.88 1.20
CA ALA A 731 18.52 3.62 0.60
C ALA A 731 18.09 3.52 -0.88
N LYS A 732 16.90 4.03 -1.22
CA LYS A 732 16.44 4.13 -2.62
C LYS A 732 17.31 5.06 -3.44
N ARG A 733 17.70 6.21 -2.91
CA ARG A 733 18.60 7.17 -3.60
C ARG A 733 19.99 6.59 -3.84
N ILE A 734 20.47 5.73 -2.94
CA ILE A 734 21.77 5.05 -3.06
C ILE A 734 21.70 3.83 -4.00
N GLY A 735 20.51 3.43 -4.46
CA GLY A 735 20.31 2.31 -5.38
C GLY A 735 20.26 0.94 -4.70
N TRP A 736 20.02 0.90 -3.39
CA TRP A 736 19.84 -0.36 -2.64
C TRP A 736 18.41 -0.91 -2.68
N LEU A 737 17.44 -0.09 -3.17
CA LEU A 737 16.01 -0.41 -3.30
C LEU A 737 15.50 -0.37 -4.73
#